data_AF-A0A5S6R400-F1
#
_entry.id   AF-A0A5S6R400-F1
#
_cell.length_a   1.000
_cell.length_b   1.000
_cell.length_c   1.000
_cell.angle_alpha   90.00
_cell.angle_beta   90.00
_cell.angle_gamma   90.00
#
_symmetry.space_group_name_H-M   'P 1'
#
loop_
_entity.id
_entity.type
_entity.pdbx_description
1 polymer ?
#
loop_
_entity_poly.entity_id
_entity_poly.type
_entity_poly.pdbx_seq_one_letter_code
_entity_poly.pdbx_strand_id
1 'polypeptide(L)'
;MSLLKTVFLLDRNDYTVNTTAKTFEVEVFKADEGTEQRFFQVPRTFWSCFVEAVLEYRRIVRDLFSETSHFCFVASGHPCRAIGETWSEELDQTQLLQKFAKLSKGEPNATETFGYADALSTVANILCAASPRQLESMRRREAVSNDCRLIAISHIEKKEDLVAFFQRVRDEVASANAKVSSSSVANNLPIGSLTTCLINVWSGQGPPPELKSVEGVQVDAPFEVKPATSAGNVHHAESSFVFELYNPCSMEELLASTYLLVQKHHRLGSTTVCNIPMKEEQQFSSGKSSRTYDVELVHPIEAFVDLWKWGLTDDDVFRQRHPSSITYKTLRLEWGNPLLKSNVELQNMTTRAVRCTPVQLNSRESICLTSFILGGRAISLELQVDQLAKRMTHIMQCHGKIIYMHSVALGTSPVSLLFPSHRSAARHGNNYRVKDFVHFCKTATLTPAGSRVAERCSNNEENQNERQMELKRRTNFWPLTIGESSIFTNSTFFEPILSTALKPDLTDKQLADCQKVVSLFSNSYEKRDGSQWIQCSSWKALSTEEQFSKTWSDLEQYTFNHVHLSKNHRQLHDMIASCAKKAKRTNEEDGMEVVDVKEEETSPVTNGSMKVTVNVQTKRPTEAVTNFESLNGQTVLSYWDKNLYKPRWTKWRDFEARVQCSSDRVKLYVDVLSKVEEEIKRGDTYALNERIGRR
;
A
#
# COMPACT_ATOMS: atom_id res chain seq x y z
N MET A 1 11.87 7.43 -4.95
CA MET A 1 13.05 7.67 -4.10
C MET A 1 14.23 6.97 -4.73
N SER A 2 15.36 7.66 -4.92
CA SER A 2 16.62 7.00 -5.29
C SER A 2 17.01 6.02 -4.18
N LEU A 3 17.43 4.82 -4.56
CA LEU A 3 17.85 3.80 -3.61
C LEU A 3 19.22 4.20 -3.07
N LEU A 4 19.27 4.74 -1.85
CA LEU A 4 20.53 5.17 -1.26
C LEU A 4 21.30 3.95 -0.75
N LYS A 5 22.43 3.66 -1.38
CA LYS A 5 23.31 2.55 -1.00
C LYS A 5 24.01 2.87 0.32
N THR A 6 23.82 2.04 1.34
CA THR A 6 24.41 2.26 2.67
C THR A 6 25.40 1.15 3.00
N VAL A 7 26.65 1.52 3.28
CA VAL A 7 27.70 0.63 3.75
C VAL A 7 28.05 0.98 5.19
N PHE A 8 28.08 -0.02 6.05
CA PHE A 8 28.58 0.10 7.42
C PHE A 8 30.04 -0.34 7.45
N LEU A 9 30.92 0.51 7.99
CA LEU A 9 32.31 0.18 8.29
C LEU A 9 32.45 0.04 9.82
N LEU A 10 32.77 -1.14 10.31
CA LEU A 10 32.92 -1.42 11.73
C LEU A 10 34.39 -1.62 12.07
N ASP A 11 34.89 -0.85 13.03
CA ASP A 11 36.22 -1.06 13.53
C ASP A 11 36.33 -2.34 14.34
N ARG A 12 37.26 -3.21 13.95
CA ARG A 12 37.54 -4.50 14.59
C ARG A 12 39.04 -4.62 14.93
N ASN A 13 39.56 -3.62 15.61
CA ASN A 13 40.87 -3.65 16.23
C ASN A 13 40.84 -4.38 17.59
N ASP A 14 42.01 -4.80 18.09
CA ASP A 14 42.15 -5.50 19.37
C ASP A 14 41.46 -4.77 20.54
N TYR A 15 41.63 -3.44 20.57
CA TYR A 15 40.95 -2.56 21.52
C TYR A 15 39.42 -2.74 21.50
N THR A 16 38.80 -2.77 20.32
CA THR A 16 37.34 -2.86 20.19
C THR A 16 36.78 -4.23 20.60
N VAL A 17 37.57 -5.30 20.38
CA VAL A 17 37.15 -6.67 20.67
C VAL A 17 37.33 -7.00 22.15
N ASN A 18 38.39 -6.51 22.79
CA ASN A 18 38.75 -6.88 24.16
C ASN A 18 38.31 -5.87 25.23
N THR A 19 38.08 -4.60 24.86
CA THR A 19 37.68 -3.58 25.85
C THR A 19 36.21 -3.71 26.20
N THR A 20 35.93 -3.86 27.49
CA THR A 20 34.57 -3.90 28.02
C THR A 20 34.00 -2.48 28.06
N ALA A 21 32.90 -2.27 27.33
CA ALA A 21 32.15 -1.01 27.30
C ALA A 21 31.15 -0.91 28.46
N LYS A 22 30.49 -2.01 28.81
CA LYS A 22 29.49 -2.07 29.89
C LYS A 22 29.33 -3.51 30.40
N THR A 23 29.01 -3.68 31.67
CA THR A 23 28.55 -4.98 32.22
C THR A 23 27.03 -4.97 32.39
N PHE A 24 26.38 -6.10 32.14
CA PHE A 24 24.97 -6.28 32.47
C PHE A 24 24.77 -7.47 33.39
N GLU A 25 23.85 -7.34 34.32
CA GLU A 25 23.52 -8.38 35.28
C GLU A 25 22.51 -9.33 34.66
N VAL A 26 22.81 -10.62 34.75
CA VAL A 26 21.91 -11.69 34.36
C VAL A 26 21.50 -12.43 35.62
N GLU A 27 20.20 -12.51 35.84
CA GLU A 27 19.59 -13.31 36.89
C GLU A 27 19.43 -14.75 36.39
N VAL A 28 19.94 -15.73 37.14
CA VAL A 28 19.64 -17.15 36.89
C VAL A 28 18.78 -17.69 38.00
N PHE A 29 17.55 -18.06 37.64
CA PHE A 29 16.67 -18.85 38.48
C PHE A 29 17.15 -20.30 38.46
N LYS A 30 17.61 -20.82 39.60
CA LYS A 30 17.67 -22.27 39.81
C LYS A 30 16.28 -22.75 40.21
N ALA A 31 15.85 -23.87 39.62
CA ALA A 31 14.53 -24.44 39.82
C ALA A 31 14.31 -25.08 41.20
N ASP A 32 15.32 -25.12 42.08
CA ASP A 32 15.20 -25.73 43.40
C ASP A 32 14.80 -24.68 44.45
N GLU A 33 13.63 -24.92 45.04
CA GLU A 33 12.98 -24.11 46.06
C GLU A 33 13.94 -23.78 47.22
N GLY A 34 14.32 -22.49 47.34
CA GLY A 34 14.92 -21.93 48.56
C GLY A 34 16.37 -21.47 48.51
N THR A 35 17.02 -21.35 47.34
CA THR A 35 18.40 -20.80 47.27
C THR A 35 18.48 -19.37 46.74
N GLU A 36 19.37 -18.58 47.36
CA GLU A 36 19.65 -17.15 47.11
C GLU A 36 19.73 -16.78 45.63
N GLN A 37 19.12 -15.64 45.26
CA GLN A 37 19.26 -15.04 43.93
C GLN A 37 20.74 -14.77 43.64
N ARG A 38 21.24 -15.36 42.55
CA ARG A 38 22.61 -15.13 42.06
C ARG A 38 22.56 -14.32 40.77
N PHE A 39 23.22 -13.18 40.80
CA PHE A 39 23.47 -12.34 39.65
C PHE A 39 24.89 -12.58 39.15
N PHE A 40 25.07 -12.68 37.84
CA PHE A 40 26.39 -12.65 37.23
C PHE A 40 26.47 -11.49 36.26
N GLN A 41 27.60 -10.80 36.28
CA GLN A 41 27.88 -9.70 35.38
C GLN A 41 28.53 -10.24 34.11
N VAL A 42 27.89 -10.00 32.97
CA VAL A 42 28.43 -10.35 31.66
C VAL A 42 29.00 -9.08 31.03
N PRO A 43 30.30 -9.05 30.69
CA PRO A 43 30.89 -7.92 30.00
C PRO A 43 30.42 -7.85 28.54
N ARG A 44 30.04 -6.65 28.09
CA ARG A 44 29.83 -6.29 26.68
C ARG A 44 31.03 -5.51 26.20
N THR A 45 31.59 -5.93 25.07
CA THR A 45 32.73 -5.28 24.43
C THR A 45 32.26 -4.20 23.45
N PHE A 46 33.12 -3.26 23.07
CA PHE A 46 32.76 -2.26 22.05
C PHE A 46 32.28 -2.91 20.75
N TRP A 47 32.96 -3.96 20.29
CA TRP A 47 32.55 -4.75 19.12
C TRP A 47 31.10 -5.25 19.24
N SER A 48 30.73 -5.80 20.40
CA SER A 48 29.35 -6.26 20.61
C SER A 48 28.34 -5.10 20.55
N CYS A 49 28.67 -3.94 21.11
CA CYS A 49 27.84 -2.73 21.04
C CYS A 49 27.70 -2.21 19.61
N PHE A 50 28.77 -2.24 18.80
CA PHE A 50 28.75 -1.80 17.41
C PHE A 50 27.83 -2.68 16.57
N VAL A 51 27.94 -4.00 16.74
CA VAL A 51 27.08 -4.97 16.06
C VAL A 51 25.62 -4.78 16.47
N GLU A 52 25.32 -4.63 17.76
CA GLU A 52 23.96 -4.38 18.24
C GLU A 52 23.34 -3.11 17.63
N ALA A 53 24.08 -2.00 17.62
CA ALA A 53 23.61 -0.74 17.06
C ALA A 53 23.26 -0.86 15.56
N VAL A 54 24.13 -1.50 14.79
CA VAL A 54 23.92 -1.70 13.35
C VAL A 54 22.77 -2.65 13.05
N LEU A 55 22.61 -3.71 13.83
CA LEU A 55 21.49 -4.63 13.69
C LEU A 55 20.16 -3.95 14.00
N GLU A 56 20.11 -3.08 15.01
CA GLU A 56 18.93 -2.31 15.35
C GLU A 56 18.57 -1.27 14.27
N TYR A 57 19.57 -0.56 13.73
CA TYR A 57 19.38 0.31 12.58
C TYR A 57 18.74 -0.46 11.42
N ARG A 58 19.35 -1.59 11.05
CA ARG A 58 18.90 -2.43 9.94
C ARG A 58 17.49 -2.95 10.15
N ARG A 59 17.18 -3.40 11.37
CA ARG A 59 15.86 -3.90 11.75
C ARG A 59 14.78 -2.85 11.49
N ILE A 60 14.97 -1.63 12.01
CA ILE A 60 14.01 -0.53 11.81
C ILE A 60 13.77 -0.30 10.32
N VAL A 61 14.83 -0.21 9.51
CA VAL A 61 14.67 0.04 8.08
C VAL A 61 13.96 -1.14 7.38
N ARG A 62 14.28 -2.40 7.72
CA ARG A 62 13.62 -3.56 7.10
C ARG A 62 12.14 -3.68 7.46
N ASP A 63 11.77 -3.35 8.70
CA ASP A 63 10.37 -3.38 9.12
C ASP A 63 9.54 -2.34 8.34
N LEU A 64 10.13 -1.17 8.10
CA LEU A 64 9.46 -0.05 7.44
C LEU A 64 9.51 -0.13 5.90
N PHE A 65 10.59 -0.66 5.33
CA PHE A 65 10.84 -0.69 3.90
C PHE A 65 11.23 -2.12 3.46
N SER A 66 10.30 -2.85 2.83
CA SER A 66 10.57 -4.25 2.43
C SER A 66 11.49 -4.42 1.23
N GLU A 67 11.77 -3.36 0.46
CA GLU A 67 12.38 -3.53 -0.88
C GLU A 67 13.48 -2.54 -1.24
N THR A 68 13.71 -1.51 -0.42
CA THR A 68 14.52 -0.35 -0.85
C THR A 68 15.82 -0.18 -0.07
N SER A 69 16.11 -1.08 0.88
CA SER A 69 17.27 -0.94 1.75
C SER A 69 18.20 -2.13 1.60
N HIS A 70 19.22 -1.96 0.77
CA HIS A 70 20.36 -2.86 0.74
C HIS A 70 21.46 -2.31 1.66
N PHE A 71 22.03 -3.19 2.48
CA PHE A 71 23.08 -2.88 3.43
C PHE A 71 24.26 -3.81 3.21
N CYS A 72 25.45 -3.24 3.12
CA CYS A 72 26.70 -4.00 3.15
C CYS A 72 27.45 -3.67 4.44
N PHE A 73 28.17 -4.63 4.98
CA PHE A 73 28.96 -4.45 6.20
C PHE A 73 30.41 -4.78 5.91
N VAL A 74 31.34 -3.95 6.35
CA VAL A 74 32.78 -4.15 6.23
C VAL A 74 33.36 -4.05 7.63
N ALA A 75 34.11 -5.06 8.07
CA ALA A 75 34.85 -5.01 9.33
C ALA A 75 36.32 -4.70 9.03
N SER A 76 36.85 -3.59 9.56
CA SER A 76 38.27 -3.26 9.44
C SER A 76 39.09 -4.10 10.42
N GLY A 77 40.11 -4.78 9.91
CA GLY A 77 40.98 -5.69 10.64
C GLY A 77 41.83 -6.46 9.64
N HIS A 78 42.69 -7.38 10.09
CA HIS A 78 43.48 -8.23 9.21
C HIS A 78 43.12 -9.73 9.40
N PRO A 79 42.57 -10.40 8.37
CA PRO A 79 42.16 -9.85 7.08
C PRO A 79 40.88 -9.00 7.19
N CYS A 80 40.78 -7.96 6.35
CA CYS A 80 39.57 -7.19 6.17
C CYS A 80 38.47 -8.12 5.63
N ARG A 81 37.24 -8.01 6.15
CA ARG A 81 36.13 -8.87 5.73
C ARG A 81 34.88 -8.07 5.45
N ALA A 82 34.32 -8.26 4.27
CA ALA A 82 33.01 -7.77 3.89
C ALA A 82 31.94 -8.85 4.11
N ILE A 83 30.75 -8.43 4.50
CA ILE A 83 29.54 -9.23 4.62
C ILE A 83 28.48 -8.60 3.72
N GLY A 84 28.01 -9.36 2.74
CA GLY A 84 27.12 -8.83 1.71
C GLY A 84 27.90 -8.03 0.68
N GLU A 85 28.90 -8.65 0.04
CA GLU A 85 29.78 -8.00 -0.95
C GLU A 85 29.02 -7.52 -2.20
N THR A 86 27.80 -8.02 -2.41
CA THR A 86 26.94 -7.64 -3.52
C THR A 86 25.61 -7.10 -3.02
N TRP A 87 25.09 -6.08 -3.71
CA TRP A 87 23.77 -5.49 -3.43
C TRP A 87 22.61 -6.46 -3.67
N SER A 88 22.86 -7.59 -4.32
CA SER A 88 21.89 -8.67 -4.56
C SER A 88 21.72 -9.63 -3.38
N GLU A 89 22.71 -9.76 -2.50
CA GLU A 89 22.69 -10.74 -1.41
C GLU A 89 21.73 -10.29 -0.30
N GLU A 90 20.58 -10.96 -0.17
CA GLU A 90 19.66 -10.75 0.94
C GLU A 90 19.94 -11.75 2.07
N LEU A 91 20.72 -11.31 3.05
CA LEU A 91 20.91 -12.08 4.26
C LEU A 91 19.68 -11.94 5.17
N ASP A 92 19.15 -13.06 5.66
CA ASP A 92 18.24 -13.00 6.81
C ASP A 92 18.99 -12.54 8.08
N GLN A 93 18.25 -12.18 9.13
CA GLN A 93 18.87 -11.69 10.37
C GLN A 93 19.73 -12.76 11.07
N THR A 94 19.34 -14.03 10.99
CA THR A 94 20.05 -15.16 11.60
C THR A 94 21.38 -15.43 10.90
N GLN A 95 21.41 -15.44 9.58
CA GLN A 95 22.61 -15.59 8.76
C GLN A 95 23.59 -14.43 9.00
N LEU A 96 23.07 -13.20 9.09
CA LEU A 96 23.89 -12.04 9.40
C LEU A 96 24.52 -12.15 10.80
N LEU A 97 23.73 -12.53 11.80
CA LEU A 97 24.23 -12.81 13.17
C LEU A 97 25.30 -13.90 13.18
N GLN A 98 25.11 -14.99 12.43
CA GLN A 98 26.12 -16.05 12.31
C GLN A 98 27.41 -15.54 11.66
N LYS A 99 27.33 -14.68 10.64
CA LYS A 99 28.52 -14.06 10.02
C LYS A 99 29.25 -13.16 11.02
N PHE A 100 28.55 -12.33 11.79
CA PHE A 100 29.15 -11.52 12.86
C PHE A 100 29.75 -12.38 13.98
N ALA A 101 29.10 -13.47 14.39
CA ALA A 101 29.61 -14.38 15.41
C ALA A 101 30.87 -15.14 14.95
N LYS A 102 31.05 -15.37 13.65
CA LYS A 102 32.31 -15.90 13.10
C LYS A 102 33.42 -14.86 13.13
N LEU A 103 33.08 -13.59 12.97
CA LEU A 103 34.04 -12.50 13.12
C LEU A 103 34.49 -12.40 14.58
N SER A 104 33.61 -12.49 15.57
CA SER A 104 34.00 -12.34 16.98
C SER A 104 34.95 -13.42 17.55
N LYS A 105 35.20 -14.53 16.83
CA LYS A 105 35.98 -15.69 17.33
C LYS A 105 37.47 -15.70 16.96
N GLY A 106 37.97 -14.71 16.22
CA GLY A 106 39.39 -14.63 15.85
C GLY A 106 40.13 -13.59 16.68
N GLU A 107 41.21 -14.00 17.36
CA GLU A 107 42.19 -13.09 17.95
C GLU A 107 42.75 -12.18 16.84
N PRO A 108 42.65 -10.85 16.96
CA PRO A 108 43.34 -9.95 16.06
C PRO A 108 44.84 -10.07 16.30
N ASN A 109 45.63 -10.31 15.25
CA ASN A 109 47.10 -10.41 15.38
C ASN A 109 47.66 -9.07 15.90
N ALA A 110 48.27 -9.07 17.08
CA ALA A 110 48.76 -7.87 17.78
C ALA A 110 49.97 -7.17 17.12
N THR A 111 50.49 -7.69 16.01
CA THR A 111 51.79 -7.27 15.43
C THR A 111 51.70 -6.40 14.19
N GLU A 112 50.52 -6.14 13.62
CA GLU A 112 50.37 -5.33 12.41
C GLU A 112 49.72 -3.98 12.73
N THR A 113 50.38 -2.89 12.34
CA THR A 113 49.80 -1.53 12.41
C THR A 113 48.52 -1.49 11.58
N PHE A 114 47.37 -1.49 12.26
CA PHE A 114 46.06 -1.49 11.63
C PHE A 114 45.79 -0.16 10.92
N GLY A 115 45.53 -0.22 9.61
CA GLY A 115 45.16 0.93 8.79
C GLY A 115 43.80 0.72 8.13
N TYR A 116 43.02 1.79 8.00
CA TYR A 116 41.73 1.78 7.30
C TYR A 116 41.84 1.61 5.77
N ALA A 117 43.06 1.56 5.22
CA ALA A 117 43.29 1.58 3.77
C ALA A 117 42.58 0.43 3.03
N ASP A 118 42.78 -0.81 3.46
CA ASP A 118 42.16 -1.99 2.81
C ASP A 118 40.64 -1.98 2.96
N ALA A 119 40.14 -1.58 4.13
CA ALA A 119 38.72 -1.49 4.40
C ALA A 119 38.04 -0.39 3.58
N LEU A 120 38.64 0.80 3.50
CA LEU A 120 38.10 1.92 2.72
C LEU A 120 38.17 1.66 1.21
N SER A 121 39.23 1.03 0.72
CA SER A 121 39.31 0.55 -0.67
C SER A 121 38.18 -0.46 -0.96
N THR A 122 37.94 -1.40 -0.05
CA THR A 122 36.82 -2.36 -0.15
C THR A 122 35.46 -1.65 -0.17
N VAL A 123 35.24 -0.69 0.74
CA VAL A 123 34.03 0.12 0.80
C VAL A 123 33.81 0.89 -0.51
N ALA A 124 34.84 1.55 -1.03
CA ALA A 124 34.75 2.30 -2.28
C ALA A 124 34.37 1.39 -3.46
N ASN A 125 34.97 0.20 -3.55
CA ASN A 125 34.62 -0.78 -4.59
C ASN A 125 33.16 -1.25 -4.47
N ILE A 126 32.66 -1.54 -3.26
CA ILE A 126 31.26 -1.92 -3.02
C ILE A 126 30.31 -0.79 -3.41
N LEU A 127 30.64 0.46 -3.06
CA LEU A 127 29.84 1.64 -3.40
C LEU A 127 29.81 1.92 -4.91
N CYS A 128 30.87 1.58 -5.65
CA CYS A 128 30.91 1.65 -7.11
C CYS A 128 30.07 0.55 -7.78
N ALA A 129 29.87 -0.61 -7.16
CA ALA A 129 29.05 -1.67 -7.76
C ALA A 129 27.59 -1.23 -7.93
N ALA A 130 27.00 -1.46 -9.11
CA ALA A 130 25.60 -1.13 -9.37
C ALA A 130 24.65 -2.08 -8.62
N SER A 131 23.59 -1.53 -8.02
CA SER A 131 22.53 -2.34 -7.42
C SER A 131 21.64 -2.98 -8.49
N PRO A 132 20.87 -4.04 -8.17
CA PRO A 132 19.93 -4.66 -9.12
C PRO A 132 18.97 -3.65 -9.75
N ARG A 133 18.43 -2.70 -8.96
CA ARG A 133 17.58 -1.62 -9.47
C ARG A 133 18.31 -0.65 -10.40
N GLN A 134 19.56 -0.30 -10.07
CA GLN A 134 20.37 0.56 -10.94
C GLN A 134 20.64 -0.15 -12.28
N LEU A 135 20.96 -1.44 -12.27
CA LEU A 135 21.12 -2.25 -13.48
C LEU A 135 19.83 -2.32 -14.30
N GLU A 136 18.67 -2.50 -13.65
CA GLU A 136 17.37 -2.46 -14.35
C GLU A 136 17.09 -1.08 -14.98
N SER A 137 17.39 0.00 -14.28
CA SER A 137 17.19 1.36 -14.76
C SER A 137 18.12 1.67 -15.94
N MET A 138 19.38 1.20 -15.88
CA MET A 138 20.33 1.26 -16.99
C MET A 138 19.82 0.48 -18.22
N ARG A 139 19.25 -0.72 -18.02
CA ARG A 139 18.63 -1.50 -19.10
C ARG A 139 17.45 -0.76 -19.75
N ARG A 140 16.69 0.00 -18.97
CA ARG A 140 15.60 0.87 -19.45
C ARG A 140 16.09 2.20 -20.05
N ARG A 141 17.40 2.45 -20.08
CA ARG A 141 18.03 3.71 -20.54
C ARG A 141 17.56 4.94 -19.75
N GLU A 142 17.22 4.76 -18.49
CA GLU A 142 16.89 5.84 -17.56
C GLU A 142 18.18 6.45 -17.00
N ALA A 143 18.14 7.73 -16.62
CA ALA A 143 19.26 8.37 -15.95
C ALA A 143 19.45 7.77 -14.54
N VAL A 144 20.64 7.25 -14.24
CA VAL A 144 20.93 6.59 -12.96
C VAL A 144 21.95 7.42 -12.17
N SER A 145 21.55 7.90 -10.99
CA SER A 145 22.47 8.48 -10.02
C SER A 145 23.04 7.40 -9.09
N ASN A 146 24.23 7.65 -8.57
CA ASN A 146 24.89 6.78 -7.61
C ASN A 146 25.18 7.52 -6.30
N ASP A 147 24.09 7.76 -5.55
CA ASP A 147 24.14 8.44 -4.26
C ASP A 147 24.31 7.41 -3.14
N CYS A 148 25.33 7.64 -2.33
CA CYS A 148 25.88 6.65 -1.41
C CYS A 148 26.00 7.18 0.01
N ARG A 149 25.99 6.26 0.97
CA ARG A 149 26.23 6.55 2.38
C ARG A 149 27.23 5.56 2.98
N LEU A 150 28.18 6.09 3.74
CA LEU A 150 29.09 5.34 4.58
C LEU A 150 28.78 5.67 6.04
N ILE A 151 28.51 4.66 6.87
CA ILE A 151 28.40 4.82 8.33
C ILE A 151 29.57 4.06 8.95
N ALA A 152 30.55 4.78 9.47
CA ALA A 152 31.70 4.19 10.13
C ALA A 152 31.52 4.25 11.65
N ILE A 153 31.76 3.13 12.35
CA ILE A 153 31.77 3.07 13.82
C ILE A 153 33.17 2.66 14.26
N SER A 154 33.83 3.53 15.02
CA SER A 154 35.25 3.38 15.33
C SER A 154 35.59 4.07 16.66
N HIS A 155 36.84 3.91 17.09
CA HIS A 155 37.47 4.67 18.16
C HIS A 155 38.75 5.35 17.64
N ILE A 156 38.76 6.68 17.59
CA ILE A 156 39.88 7.51 17.14
C ILE A 156 40.15 8.59 18.19
N GLU A 157 41.33 8.50 18.84
CA GLU A 157 41.72 9.40 19.92
C GLU A 157 42.34 10.71 19.43
N LYS A 158 43.10 10.66 18.33
CA LYS A 158 43.89 11.80 17.83
C LYS A 158 43.16 12.55 16.73
N LYS A 159 43.24 13.87 16.75
CA LYS A 159 42.64 14.75 15.73
C LYS A 159 43.28 14.54 14.36
N GLU A 160 44.59 14.30 14.31
CA GLU A 160 45.33 14.06 13.06
C GLU A 160 44.81 12.81 12.37
N ASP A 161 44.60 11.73 13.13
CA ASP A 161 44.10 10.46 12.63
C ASP A 161 42.65 10.57 12.15
N LEU A 162 41.84 11.40 12.82
CA LEU A 162 40.47 11.69 12.41
C LEU A 162 40.42 12.44 11.07
N VAL A 163 41.25 13.47 10.91
CA VAL A 163 41.36 14.22 9.65
C VAL A 163 41.91 13.31 8.54
N ALA A 164 42.92 12.50 8.85
CA ALA A 164 43.48 11.52 7.93
C ALA A 164 42.44 10.48 7.48
N PHE A 165 41.55 10.04 8.37
CA PHE A 165 40.44 9.16 8.02
C PHE A 165 39.54 9.79 6.95
N PHE A 166 39.01 10.99 7.19
CA PHE A 166 38.12 11.65 6.23
C PHE A 166 38.81 11.96 4.90
N GLN A 167 40.08 12.38 4.94
CA GLN A 167 40.87 12.59 3.73
C GLN A 167 41.06 11.29 2.95
N ARG A 168 41.33 10.18 3.64
CA ARG A 168 41.47 8.86 3.01
C ARG A 168 40.18 8.39 2.36
N VAL A 169 39.01 8.67 2.97
CA VAL A 169 37.71 8.40 2.32
C VAL A 169 37.62 9.13 0.97
N ARG A 170 38.01 10.41 0.91
CA ARG A 170 38.00 11.17 -0.35
C ARG A 170 38.94 10.56 -1.38
N ASP A 171 40.17 10.24 -0.96
CA ASP A 171 41.21 9.73 -1.86
C ASP A 171 40.82 8.36 -2.46
N GLU A 172 40.27 7.45 -1.64
CA GLU A 172 39.82 6.14 -2.12
C GLU A 172 38.62 6.23 -3.05
N VAL A 173 37.67 7.13 -2.79
CA VAL A 173 36.52 7.37 -3.67
C VAL A 173 36.97 7.98 -5.00
N ALA A 174 37.90 8.93 -4.98
CA ALA A 174 38.47 9.53 -6.19
C ALA A 174 39.21 8.47 -7.03
N SER A 175 40.01 7.62 -6.37
CA SER A 175 40.71 6.49 -6.99
C SER A 175 39.73 5.48 -7.61
N ALA A 176 38.67 5.11 -6.88
CA ALA A 176 37.65 4.19 -7.39
C ALA A 176 36.88 4.77 -8.57
N ASN A 177 36.49 6.06 -8.52
CA ASN A 177 35.82 6.75 -9.62
C ASN A 177 36.70 6.85 -10.88
N ALA A 178 38.00 7.11 -10.71
CA ALA A 178 38.96 7.09 -11.82
C ALA A 178 39.06 5.69 -12.45
N LYS A 179 39.13 4.62 -11.63
CA LYS A 179 39.12 3.23 -12.11
C LYS A 179 37.84 2.91 -12.89
N VAL A 180 36.67 3.28 -12.37
CA VAL A 180 35.38 3.06 -13.07
C VAL A 180 35.33 3.82 -14.40
N SER A 181 35.83 5.07 -14.44
CA SER A 181 35.85 5.86 -15.67
C SER A 181 36.81 5.28 -16.72
N SER A 182 37.90 4.66 -16.28
CA SER A 182 38.91 4.03 -17.15
C SER A 182 38.58 2.59 -17.57
N SER A 183 37.72 1.89 -16.80
CA SER A 183 37.39 0.49 -17.02
C SER A 183 36.01 0.34 -17.66
N SER A 184 35.92 -0.39 -18.76
CA SER A 184 34.65 -0.68 -19.44
C SER A 184 33.83 -1.79 -18.73
N VAL A 185 33.95 -1.91 -17.41
CA VAL A 185 33.22 -2.94 -16.65
C VAL A 185 31.77 -2.51 -16.55
N ALA A 186 30.90 -3.21 -17.29
CA ALA A 186 29.51 -2.83 -17.55
C ALA A 186 28.59 -2.68 -16.30
N ASN A 187 29.07 -3.04 -15.10
CA ASN A 187 28.27 -3.12 -13.88
C ASN A 187 28.69 -2.15 -12.77
N ASN A 188 29.66 -1.25 -13.01
CA ASN A 188 30.09 -0.26 -12.02
C ASN A 188 29.64 1.15 -12.41
N LEU A 189 29.35 1.97 -11.40
CA LEU A 189 28.94 3.37 -11.54
C LEU A 189 29.86 4.26 -10.69
N PRO A 190 30.30 5.42 -11.20
CA PRO A 190 31.02 6.38 -10.38
C PRO A 190 30.13 6.88 -9.25
N ILE A 191 30.69 7.09 -8.07
CA ILE A 191 29.98 7.64 -6.90
C ILE A 191 29.73 9.13 -7.16
N GLY A 192 28.45 9.51 -7.20
CA GLY A 192 28.03 10.89 -7.50
C GLY A 192 28.03 11.77 -6.26
N SER A 193 27.38 11.30 -5.19
CA SER A 193 27.41 11.93 -3.88
C SER A 193 27.68 10.90 -2.78
N LEU A 194 28.43 11.30 -1.75
CA LEU A 194 28.74 10.47 -0.59
C LEU A 194 28.51 11.24 0.70
N THR A 195 27.61 10.74 1.54
CA THR A 195 27.52 11.14 2.94
C THR A 195 28.26 10.14 3.81
N THR A 196 29.25 10.59 4.57
CA THR A 196 30.00 9.76 5.50
C THR A 196 29.75 10.22 6.93
N CYS A 197 29.13 9.36 7.72
CA CYS A 197 28.87 9.56 9.14
C CYS A 197 29.84 8.70 9.94
N LEU A 198 30.74 9.33 10.69
CA LEU A 198 31.64 8.66 11.62
C LEU A 198 31.07 8.75 13.04
N ILE A 199 30.77 7.61 13.63
CA ILE A 199 30.42 7.46 15.04
C ILE A 199 31.69 7.06 15.79
N ASN A 200 32.32 8.05 16.43
CA ASN A 200 33.55 7.87 17.19
C ASN A 200 33.22 7.62 18.66
N VAL A 201 33.33 6.36 19.09
CA VAL A 201 32.84 5.90 20.39
C VAL A 201 33.90 6.08 21.49
N TRP A 202 33.49 6.57 22.66
CA TRP A 202 34.37 6.83 23.81
C TRP A 202 33.98 6.02 25.04
N SER A 203 34.95 5.71 25.91
CA SER A 203 34.72 5.22 27.28
C SER A 203 34.91 6.36 28.30
N GLY A 204 33.84 6.78 28.96
CA GLY A 204 33.96 7.69 30.11
C GLY A 204 33.97 9.18 29.73
N GLN A 205 35.10 9.88 29.91
CA GLN A 205 35.17 11.36 29.92
C GLN A 205 34.90 12.06 28.57
N GLY A 206 34.56 11.30 27.52
CA GLY A 206 34.22 11.83 26.20
C GLY A 206 35.41 12.39 25.42
N PRO A 207 35.17 12.95 24.23
CA PRO A 207 36.25 13.47 23.38
C PRO A 207 36.93 14.69 24.02
N PRO A 208 38.26 14.84 23.87
CA PRO A 208 38.94 16.08 24.23
C PRO A 208 38.38 17.27 23.44
N PRO A 209 38.51 18.51 23.95
CA PRO A 209 37.90 19.70 23.34
C PRO A 209 38.26 19.89 21.86
N GLU A 210 39.47 19.48 21.47
CA GLU A 210 40.01 19.60 20.11
C GLU A 210 39.27 18.77 19.07
N LEU A 211 38.57 17.71 19.50
CA LEU A 211 37.78 16.79 18.68
C LEU A 211 36.29 17.17 18.61
N LYS A 212 35.87 18.23 19.33
CA LYS A 212 34.50 18.74 19.29
C LYS A 212 34.23 19.66 18.09
N SER A 213 35.27 20.10 17.39
CA SER A 213 35.15 20.89 16.17
C SER A 213 36.26 20.52 15.18
N VAL A 214 35.88 20.00 14.03
CA VAL A 214 36.79 19.67 12.93
C VAL A 214 36.34 20.43 11.70
N GLU A 215 37.26 21.13 11.04
CA GLU A 215 36.95 21.94 9.87
C GLU A 215 36.39 21.07 8.74
N GLY A 216 35.27 21.51 8.14
CA GLY A 216 34.60 20.77 7.06
C GLY A 216 33.85 19.51 7.50
N VAL A 217 33.68 19.27 8.80
CA VAL A 217 32.93 18.14 9.36
C VAL A 217 31.79 18.67 10.25
N GLN A 218 30.57 18.23 10.00
CA GLN A 218 29.41 18.60 10.82
C GLN A 218 29.37 17.72 12.08
N VAL A 219 29.41 18.34 13.25
CA VAL A 219 29.32 17.64 14.54
C VAL A 219 27.87 17.64 15.02
N ASP A 220 27.34 16.47 15.38
CA ASP A 220 25.99 16.28 15.92
C ASP A 220 24.90 17.01 15.11
N ALA A 221 24.95 16.84 13.78
CA ALA A 221 24.06 17.55 12.86
C ALA A 221 22.57 17.37 13.25
N PRO A 222 21.82 18.46 13.47
CA PRO A 222 20.45 18.38 13.98
C PRO A 222 19.52 17.71 12.98
N PHE A 223 18.52 17.00 13.49
CA PHE A 223 17.41 16.46 12.70
C PHE A 223 16.12 17.18 13.05
N GLU A 224 15.55 17.91 12.08
CA GLU A 224 14.26 18.55 12.23
C GLU A 224 13.15 17.74 11.56
N VAL A 225 12.08 17.50 12.31
CA VAL A 225 10.86 16.80 11.86
C VAL A 225 9.93 17.76 11.09
N LYS A 226 10.34 19.01 10.79
CA LYS A 226 9.46 19.99 10.12
C LYS A 226 9.29 19.67 8.62
N PRO A 227 8.11 19.93 8.03
CA PRO A 227 7.95 19.82 6.59
C PRO A 227 8.91 20.81 5.92
N ALA A 228 9.63 20.35 4.89
CA ALA A 228 10.33 21.27 4.00
C ALA A 228 9.24 22.17 3.40
N THR A 229 9.16 23.42 3.85
CA THR A 229 8.25 24.41 3.26
C THR A 229 8.49 24.42 1.77
N SER A 230 7.41 24.27 1.01
CA SER A 230 7.38 24.26 -0.44
C SER A 230 7.87 25.60 -0.99
N ALA A 231 9.19 25.74 -1.09
CA ALA A 231 10.01 26.78 -1.72
C ALA A 231 11.48 26.66 -1.29
N GLY A 232 11.78 25.91 -0.23
CA GLY A 232 13.15 25.55 0.10
C GLY A 232 13.54 24.33 -0.71
N ASN A 233 14.17 24.54 -1.88
CA ASN A 233 15.17 23.57 -2.31
C ASN A 233 16.03 23.32 -1.07
N VAL A 234 16.00 22.10 -0.53
CA VAL A 234 17.10 21.67 0.32
C VAL A 234 18.30 21.91 -0.59
N HIS A 235 19.06 22.95 -0.30
CA HIS A 235 20.36 23.13 -0.88
C HIS A 235 21.10 21.85 -0.49
N HIS A 236 21.05 20.85 -1.36
CA HIS A 236 22.12 19.89 -1.43
C HIS A 236 23.33 20.77 -1.57
N ALA A 237 24.12 20.86 -0.50
CA ALA A 237 25.37 21.59 -0.53
C ALA A 237 26.07 21.19 -1.82
N GLU A 238 26.59 22.17 -2.54
CA GLU A 238 27.25 22.01 -3.85
C GLU A 238 28.47 21.07 -3.79
N SER A 239 28.75 20.45 -2.64
CA SER A 239 29.77 19.45 -2.39
C SER A 239 29.24 18.02 -2.57
N SER A 240 29.87 17.25 -3.47
CA SER A 240 29.69 15.81 -3.63
C SER A 240 29.99 14.98 -2.37
N PHE A 241 30.59 15.57 -1.33
CA PHE A 241 30.96 14.91 -0.08
C PHE A 241 30.40 15.66 1.13
N VAL A 242 29.74 14.94 2.03
CA VAL A 242 29.26 15.45 3.32
C VAL A 242 29.86 14.59 4.43
N PHE A 243 30.54 15.21 5.39
CA PHE A 243 31.13 14.54 6.55
C PHE A 243 30.42 14.92 7.83
N GLU A 244 30.05 13.90 8.60
CA GLU A 244 29.36 14.04 9.88
C GLU A 244 30.11 13.26 10.96
N LEU A 245 30.23 13.83 12.16
CA LEU A 245 30.89 13.25 13.32
C LEU A 245 29.94 13.20 14.51
N TYR A 246 29.87 12.04 15.15
CA TYR A 246 29.09 11.78 16.36
C TYR A 246 30.00 11.16 17.41
N ASN A 247 29.96 11.66 18.65
CA ASN A 247 30.86 11.24 19.72
C ASN A 247 30.12 10.66 20.94
N PRO A 248 29.49 9.47 20.84
CA PRO A 248 28.83 8.85 21.99
C PRO A 248 29.86 8.41 23.05
N CYS A 249 29.57 8.72 24.31
CA CYS A 249 30.41 8.44 25.48
C CYS A 249 29.95 7.21 26.27
N SER A 250 28.83 6.59 25.85
CA SER A 250 28.30 5.37 26.42
C SER A 250 27.60 4.50 25.38
N MET A 251 27.26 3.26 25.76
CA MET A 251 26.48 2.36 24.93
C MET A 251 25.07 2.91 24.63
N GLU A 252 24.42 3.50 25.64
CA GLU A 252 23.10 4.12 25.49
C GLU A 252 23.15 5.28 24.49
N GLU A 253 24.21 6.09 24.56
CA GLU A 253 24.44 7.18 23.60
C GLU A 253 24.74 6.67 22.19
N LEU A 254 25.47 5.57 22.05
CA LEU A 254 25.70 4.93 20.75
C LEU A 254 24.38 4.47 20.11
N LEU A 255 23.53 3.79 20.89
CA LEU A 255 22.21 3.35 20.42
C LEU A 255 21.30 4.54 20.10
N ALA A 256 21.28 5.57 20.94
CA ALA A 256 20.52 6.79 20.70
C ALA A 256 21.01 7.57 19.46
N SER A 257 22.33 7.69 19.26
CA SER A 257 22.93 8.29 18.07
C SER A 257 22.53 7.51 16.81
N THR A 258 22.61 6.18 16.88
CA THR A 258 22.24 5.31 15.76
C THR A 258 20.75 5.40 15.44
N TYR A 259 19.90 5.53 16.47
CA TYR A 259 18.46 5.74 16.31
C TYR A 259 18.14 7.10 15.69
N LEU A 260 18.85 8.16 16.05
CA LEU A 260 18.73 9.46 15.40
C LEU A 260 19.18 9.42 13.94
N LEU A 261 20.30 8.75 13.68
CA LEU A 261 20.80 8.57 12.32
C LEU A 261 19.78 7.85 11.46
N VAL A 262 19.17 6.75 11.91
CA VAL A 262 18.13 6.07 11.09
C VAL A 262 16.94 6.97 10.81
N GLN A 263 16.52 7.81 11.78
CA GLN A 263 15.44 8.78 11.57
C GLN A 263 15.82 9.82 10.51
N LYS A 264 17.00 10.43 10.64
CA LYS A 264 17.51 11.42 9.67
C LYS A 264 17.66 10.81 8.28
N HIS A 265 18.29 9.66 8.22
CA HIS A 265 18.68 8.96 7.01
C HIS A 265 17.52 8.48 6.14
N HIS A 266 16.41 8.10 6.79
CA HIS A 266 15.22 7.57 6.12
C HIS A 266 13.99 8.46 6.30
N ARG A 267 14.18 9.69 6.81
CA ARG A 267 13.11 10.65 7.11
C ARG A 267 11.98 9.99 7.90
N LEU A 268 12.31 9.47 9.07
CA LEU A 268 11.36 8.82 9.96
C LEU A 268 10.87 9.80 11.04
N GLY A 269 9.61 9.65 11.43
CA GLY A 269 9.02 10.27 12.60
C GLY A 269 8.88 9.26 13.74
N SER A 270 8.86 9.77 14.97
CA SER A 270 8.53 8.99 16.17
C SER A 270 7.16 9.42 16.69
N THR A 271 6.33 8.42 17.01
CA THR A 271 5.03 8.59 17.68
C THR A 271 4.98 7.73 18.92
N THR A 272 4.68 8.32 20.06
CA THR A 272 4.40 7.60 21.30
C THR A 272 2.89 7.46 21.48
N VAL A 273 2.42 6.22 21.46
CA VAL A 273 1.05 5.86 21.81
C VAL A 273 0.94 5.81 23.32
N CYS A 274 0.10 6.66 23.89
CA CYS A 274 -0.02 6.87 25.31
C CYS A 274 -1.28 6.24 25.88
N ASN A 275 -1.32 6.05 27.20
CA ASN A 275 -2.51 5.63 27.94
C ASN A 275 -3.07 4.25 27.51
N ILE A 276 -2.20 3.32 27.13
CA ILE A 276 -2.63 1.98 26.68
C ILE A 276 -3.13 1.17 27.88
N PRO A 277 -4.35 0.62 27.86
CA PRO A 277 -4.91 -0.15 28.97
C PRO A 277 -4.30 -1.56 29.06
N MET A 278 -3.91 -1.99 30.27
CA MET A 278 -3.45 -3.34 30.55
C MET A 278 -4.56 -4.23 31.13
N LYS A 279 -4.75 -5.44 30.58
CA LYS A 279 -5.80 -6.38 31.04
C LYS A 279 -5.49 -7.06 32.39
N GLU A 280 -4.23 -7.26 32.72
CA GLU A 280 -3.82 -8.16 33.80
C GLU A 280 -3.91 -7.55 35.21
N GLU A 281 -3.83 -6.22 35.34
CA GLU A 281 -3.92 -5.55 36.64
C GLU A 281 -5.35 -5.31 37.14
N GLN A 282 -6.38 -5.59 36.32
CA GLN A 282 -7.78 -5.42 36.71
C GLN A 282 -8.27 -6.51 37.69
N GLN A 283 -7.47 -7.56 37.94
CA GLN A 283 -7.85 -8.67 38.82
C GLN A 283 -7.48 -8.47 40.30
N PHE A 284 -6.77 -7.40 40.66
CA PHE A 284 -6.54 -7.06 42.07
C PHE A 284 -7.67 -6.15 42.57
N SER A 285 -8.55 -6.72 43.39
CA SER A 285 -9.72 -6.12 44.04
C SER A 285 -9.40 -5.04 45.08
N SER A 286 -8.38 -4.21 44.84
CA SER A 286 -7.97 -3.12 45.72
C SER A 286 -7.88 -1.76 45.03
N GLY A 287 -8.88 -1.40 44.22
CA GLY A 287 -9.23 0.00 43.90
C GLY A 287 -8.14 0.95 43.36
N LYS A 288 -6.96 0.45 43.01
CA LYS A 288 -5.85 1.25 42.49
C LYS A 288 -5.92 1.21 40.97
N SER A 289 -6.02 2.41 40.39
CA SER A 289 -6.03 2.71 38.95
C SER A 289 -5.24 1.69 38.13
N SER A 290 -5.87 1.12 37.09
CA SER A 290 -5.17 0.32 36.08
C SER A 290 -3.93 1.10 35.59
N ARG A 291 -2.73 0.55 35.73
CA ARG A 291 -1.55 1.21 35.17
C ARG A 291 -1.66 1.18 33.65
N THR A 292 -1.58 2.36 33.06
CA THR A 292 -1.41 2.51 31.62
C THR A 292 0.07 2.54 31.27
N TYR A 293 0.40 2.23 30.03
CA TYR A 293 1.76 2.33 29.52
C TYR A 293 1.80 3.06 28.19
N ASP A 294 3.00 3.50 27.84
CA ASP A 294 3.29 4.23 26.61
C ASP A 294 4.20 3.37 25.74
N VAL A 295 3.91 3.29 24.44
CA VAL A 295 4.76 2.59 23.46
C VAL A 295 5.19 3.55 22.37
N GLU A 296 6.50 3.63 22.14
CA GLU A 296 7.05 4.40 21.05
C GLU A 296 7.14 3.56 19.77
N LEU A 297 6.66 4.16 18.68
CA LEU A 297 6.69 3.62 17.33
C LEU A 297 7.48 4.56 16.44
N VAL A 298 8.29 3.99 15.56
CA VAL A 298 8.94 4.71 14.46
C VAL A 298 8.26 4.35 13.15
N HIS A 299 8.10 5.34 12.28
CA HIS A 299 7.44 5.21 10.99
C HIS A 299 7.94 6.28 10.02
N PRO A 300 7.70 6.14 8.69
CA PRO A 300 7.94 7.22 7.74
C PRO A 300 7.25 8.52 8.17
N ILE A 301 7.96 9.65 8.08
CA ILE A 301 7.49 10.97 8.56
C ILE A 301 6.23 11.45 7.85
N GLU A 302 5.90 10.84 6.71
CA GLU A 302 4.70 11.06 5.92
C GLU A 302 3.41 10.90 6.74
N ALA A 303 3.40 10.15 7.85
CA ALA A 303 2.24 10.08 8.73
C ALA A 303 1.82 11.46 9.27
N PHE A 304 2.76 12.40 9.44
CA PHE A 304 2.50 13.72 10.03
C PHE A 304 2.01 14.77 9.04
N VAL A 305 2.01 14.48 7.74
CA VAL A 305 1.72 15.47 6.70
C VAL A 305 0.36 16.13 6.86
N ASP A 306 -0.67 15.36 7.22
CA ASP A 306 -2.00 15.95 7.38
C ASP A 306 -2.12 16.73 8.69
N LEU A 307 -1.37 16.37 9.74
CA LEU A 307 -1.30 17.20 10.94
C LEU A 307 -0.66 18.56 10.63
N TRP A 308 0.43 18.59 9.86
CA TRP A 308 1.10 19.84 9.46
C TRP A 308 0.19 20.73 8.61
N LYS A 309 -0.50 20.16 7.61
CA LYS A 309 -1.44 20.92 6.76
C LYS A 309 -2.53 21.61 7.55
N TRP A 310 -2.94 21.03 8.67
CA TRP A 310 -4.00 21.54 9.53
C TRP A 310 -3.46 22.36 10.71
N GLY A 311 -2.15 22.59 10.78
CA GLY A 311 -1.53 23.35 11.87
C GLY A 311 -1.69 22.70 13.24
N LEU A 312 -1.80 21.37 13.32
CA LEU A 312 -1.99 20.63 14.58
C LEU A 312 -0.68 20.11 15.18
N THR A 313 0.43 20.76 14.83
CA THR A 313 1.80 20.29 15.04
C THR A 313 2.68 21.44 15.47
N ASP A 314 2.18 22.30 16.34
CA ASP A 314 3.04 23.26 17.02
C ASP A 314 4.07 22.51 17.87
N ASP A 315 5.19 23.15 18.18
CA ASP A 315 6.30 22.53 18.89
C ASP A 315 5.90 21.93 20.26
N ASP A 316 4.78 22.38 20.84
CA ASP A 316 4.21 21.90 22.12
C ASP A 316 3.63 20.47 22.05
N VAL A 317 3.18 20.02 20.87
CA VAL A 317 2.59 18.69 20.69
C VAL A 317 3.67 17.61 20.63
N PHE A 318 4.86 17.99 20.16
CA PHE A 318 6.03 17.14 20.12
C PHE A 318 6.77 17.22 21.45
N ARG A 319 6.79 16.12 22.20
CA ARG A 319 7.58 16.09 23.43
C ARG A 319 9.03 15.75 23.14
N GLN A 320 9.93 16.46 23.81
CA GLN A 320 11.33 16.14 23.83
C GLN A 320 11.54 14.86 24.64
N ARG A 321 12.19 13.87 24.01
CA ARG A 321 12.69 12.64 24.62
C ARG A 321 14.17 12.78 24.87
N HIS A 322 14.60 12.30 26.02
CA HIS A 322 15.99 12.29 26.47
C HIS A 322 16.38 10.85 26.86
N PRO A 323 16.60 9.93 25.91
CA PRO A 323 17.14 8.60 26.23
C PRO A 323 18.56 8.67 26.83
N SER A 324 19.26 9.81 26.68
CA SER A 324 20.60 10.11 27.21
C SER A 324 20.90 11.63 27.11
N SER A 325 22.16 12.03 26.87
CA SER A 325 22.56 13.39 26.44
C SER A 325 21.95 13.81 25.10
N ILE A 326 21.45 12.84 24.32
CA ILE A 326 20.85 13.05 23.00
C ILE A 326 19.35 13.29 23.14
N THR A 327 18.85 14.27 22.39
CA THR A 327 17.43 14.68 22.46
C THR A 327 16.76 14.61 21.10
N TYR A 328 15.52 14.12 21.08
CA TYR A 328 14.71 14.08 19.86
C TYR A 328 13.22 14.27 20.19
N LYS A 329 12.41 14.55 19.18
CA LYS A 329 10.98 14.84 19.34
C LYS A 329 10.11 13.64 18.97
N THR A 330 9.08 13.37 19.77
CA THR A 330 8.09 12.32 19.51
C THR A 330 6.68 12.90 19.63
N LEU A 331 5.80 12.56 18.68
CA LEU A 331 4.39 12.95 18.70
C LEU A 331 3.66 12.10 19.74
N ARG A 332 2.93 12.70 20.69
CA ARG A 332 2.10 11.93 21.62
C ARG A 332 0.68 11.80 21.07
N LEU A 333 0.22 10.56 20.93
CA LEU A 333 -1.17 10.25 20.58
C LEU A 333 -1.75 9.34 21.66
N GLU A 334 -2.92 9.68 22.16
CA GLU A 334 -3.59 8.88 23.17
C GLU A 334 -4.30 7.67 22.53
N TRP A 335 -4.26 6.55 23.24
CA TRP A 335 -5.06 5.37 22.92
C TRP A 335 -6.54 5.73 22.98
N GLY A 336 -7.22 5.62 21.84
CA GLY A 336 -8.66 5.77 21.72
C GLY A 336 -9.41 4.44 21.78
N ASN A 337 -10.68 4.45 21.39
CA ASN A 337 -11.51 3.26 21.47
C ASN A 337 -11.07 2.18 20.43
N PRO A 338 -11.03 0.89 20.82
CA PRO A 338 -10.89 -0.20 19.87
C PRO A 338 -11.98 -0.12 18.81
N LEU A 339 -11.58 -0.16 17.54
CA LEU A 339 -12.51 -0.10 16.43
C LEU A 339 -13.13 -1.48 16.20
N LEU A 340 -14.46 -1.53 16.07
CA LEU A 340 -15.16 -2.74 15.64
C LEU A 340 -14.64 -3.19 14.27
N LYS A 341 -14.63 -4.50 14.02
CA LYS A 341 -14.12 -5.06 12.75
C LYS A 341 -14.84 -4.43 11.55
N SER A 342 -14.07 -4.12 10.51
CA SER A 342 -14.52 -3.51 9.25
C SER A 342 -15.18 -2.14 9.38
N ASN A 343 -14.55 -1.18 10.07
CA ASN A 343 -15.01 0.20 9.99
C ASN A 343 -14.59 0.82 8.64
N VAL A 344 -15.25 0.36 7.57
CA VAL A 344 -15.01 0.76 6.17
C VAL A 344 -15.11 2.27 6.01
N GLU A 345 -15.96 2.93 6.80
CA GLU A 345 -16.09 4.39 6.81
C GLU A 345 -14.80 5.08 7.25
N LEU A 346 -14.13 4.59 8.29
CA LEU A 346 -12.85 5.12 8.73
C LEU A 346 -11.71 4.80 7.76
N GLN A 347 -11.76 3.65 7.09
CA GLN A 347 -10.83 3.33 6.01
C GLN A 347 -11.03 4.29 4.81
N ASN A 348 -12.28 4.65 4.48
CA ASN A 348 -12.58 5.63 3.44
C ASN A 348 -12.13 7.06 3.80
N MET A 349 -11.95 7.35 5.08
CA MET A 349 -11.37 8.61 5.56
C MET A 349 -9.85 8.56 5.70
N THR A 350 -9.21 7.41 5.45
CA THR A 350 -7.76 7.32 5.49
C THR A 350 -7.16 8.01 4.28
N THR A 351 -6.26 8.96 4.52
CA THR A 351 -5.50 9.67 3.47
C THR A 351 -4.19 8.97 3.13
N ARG A 352 -3.62 8.23 4.10
CA ARG A 352 -2.34 7.54 3.97
C ARG A 352 -2.23 6.35 4.92
N ALA A 353 -1.45 5.36 4.52
CA ALA A 353 -1.03 4.27 5.39
C ALA A 353 0.49 4.11 5.29
N VAL A 354 1.17 4.12 6.43
CA VAL A 354 2.61 3.86 6.51
C VAL A 354 2.86 2.66 7.43
N ARG A 355 3.89 1.87 7.16
CA ARG A 355 4.32 0.84 8.11
C ARG A 355 4.89 1.50 9.36
N CYS A 356 4.75 0.84 10.50
CA CYS A 356 5.38 1.27 11.74
C CYS A 356 5.94 0.07 12.50
N THR A 357 6.96 0.32 13.32
CA THR A 357 7.57 -0.67 14.19
C THR A 357 7.87 -0.07 15.55
N PRO A 358 7.71 -0.81 16.67
CA PRO A 358 8.15 -0.33 17.97
C PRO A 358 9.64 -0.08 18.01
N VAL A 359 10.03 0.94 18.78
CA VAL A 359 11.45 1.21 19.08
C VAL A 359 12.00 0.16 20.04
N GLN A 360 11.23 -0.20 21.07
CA GLN A 360 11.60 -1.25 22.03
C GLN A 360 10.76 -2.51 21.81
N LEU A 361 11.15 -3.34 20.83
CA LEU A 361 10.35 -4.51 20.43
C LEU A 361 10.02 -5.50 21.55
N ASN A 362 11.01 -5.80 22.39
CA ASN A 362 10.90 -6.87 23.39
C ASN A 362 10.37 -6.38 24.74
N SER A 363 9.99 -5.10 24.87
CA SER A 363 9.33 -4.63 26.08
C SER A 363 7.95 -5.25 26.20
N ARG A 364 7.50 -5.53 27.44
CA ARG A 364 6.19 -6.13 27.70
C ARG A 364 5.08 -5.27 27.08
N GLU A 365 5.22 -3.96 27.19
CA GLU A 365 4.34 -2.93 26.66
C GLU A 365 4.19 -3.06 25.13
N SER A 366 5.31 -3.12 24.42
CA SER A 366 5.34 -3.25 22.96
C SER A 366 4.78 -4.60 22.51
N ILE A 367 5.11 -5.70 23.21
CA ILE A 367 4.59 -7.04 22.90
C ILE A 367 3.08 -7.07 23.05
N CYS A 368 2.54 -6.48 24.13
CA CYS A 368 1.09 -6.39 24.35
C CYS A 368 0.40 -5.59 23.24
N LEU A 369 0.91 -4.40 22.90
CA LEU A 369 0.35 -3.57 21.83
C LEU A 369 0.41 -4.28 20.46
N THR A 370 1.58 -4.76 20.08
CA THR A 370 1.79 -5.38 18.77
C THR A 370 0.95 -6.65 18.62
N SER A 371 0.92 -7.53 19.63
CA SER A 371 0.09 -8.73 19.63
C SER A 371 -1.41 -8.38 19.56
N PHE A 372 -1.84 -7.31 20.22
CA PHE A 372 -3.21 -6.84 20.15
C PHE A 372 -3.63 -6.49 18.72
N ILE A 373 -2.79 -5.75 18.00
CA ILE A 373 -3.03 -5.30 16.63
C ILE A 373 -2.87 -6.45 15.63
N LEU A 374 -1.81 -7.26 15.74
CA LEU A 374 -1.54 -8.43 14.88
C LEU A 374 -2.61 -9.54 15.03
N GLY A 375 -3.37 -9.52 16.12
CA GLY A 375 -4.59 -10.30 16.31
C GLY A 375 -5.77 -9.87 15.43
N GLY A 376 -5.61 -8.85 14.59
CA GLY A 376 -6.63 -8.35 13.66
C GLY A 376 -7.56 -7.30 14.27
N ARG A 377 -7.15 -6.66 15.38
CA ARG A 377 -7.87 -5.53 15.98
C ARG A 377 -7.26 -4.22 15.51
N ALA A 378 -8.07 -3.18 15.49
CA ALA A 378 -7.66 -1.83 15.16
C ALA A 378 -7.98 -0.88 16.31
N ILE A 379 -7.21 0.19 16.44
CA ILE A 379 -7.40 1.24 17.46
C ILE A 379 -7.39 2.59 16.81
N SER A 380 -8.18 3.52 17.35
CA SER A 380 -7.98 4.93 17.06
C SER A 380 -6.87 5.53 17.91
N LEU A 381 -6.19 6.51 17.32
CA LEU A 381 -5.19 7.33 17.99
C LEU A 381 -5.68 8.77 17.97
N GLU A 382 -5.76 9.35 19.16
CA GLU A 382 -6.35 10.66 19.39
C GLU A 382 -5.28 11.67 19.74
N LEU A 383 -5.32 12.81 19.07
CA LEU A 383 -4.50 13.96 19.42
C LEU A 383 -5.27 14.82 20.42
N GLN A 384 -4.61 15.15 21.52
CA GLN A 384 -5.08 16.17 22.44
C GLN A 384 -4.55 17.53 21.96
N VAL A 385 -5.46 18.43 21.62
CA VAL A 385 -5.15 19.80 21.22
C VAL A 385 -5.61 20.68 22.37
N ASP A 386 -4.72 21.52 22.92
CA ASP A 386 -5.04 22.36 24.07
C ASP A 386 -6.29 23.21 23.76
N GLN A 387 -7.25 23.22 24.70
CA GLN A 387 -8.56 23.88 24.61
C GLN A 387 -9.59 23.28 23.61
N LEU A 388 -9.23 22.26 22.82
CA LEU A 388 -10.13 21.54 21.91
C LEU A 388 -10.40 20.10 22.38
N ALA A 389 -11.55 19.55 21.99
CA ALA A 389 -11.87 18.14 22.26
C ALA A 389 -10.86 17.19 21.59
N LYS A 390 -10.64 16.02 22.19
CA LYS A 390 -9.79 14.96 21.61
C LYS A 390 -10.21 14.68 20.18
N ARG A 391 -9.23 14.64 19.28
CA ARG A 391 -9.47 14.44 17.85
C ARG A 391 -8.82 13.17 17.36
N MET A 392 -9.59 12.27 16.75
CA MET A 392 -9.02 11.13 16.05
C MET A 392 -8.20 11.62 14.86
N THR A 393 -6.91 11.30 14.87
CA THR A 393 -5.98 11.69 13.80
C THR A 393 -5.41 10.49 13.05
N HIS A 394 -5.22 9.39 13.76
CA HIS A 394 -4.64 8.18 13.19
C HIS A 394 -5.42 6.93 13.61
N ILE A 395 -5.20 5.86 12.88
CA ILE A 395 -5.68 4.51 13.19
C ILE A 395 -4.51 3.56 13.09
N MET A 396 -4.35 2.67 14.05
CA MET A 396 -3.41 1.55 13.93
C MET A 396 -4.18 0.26 13.64
N GLN A 397 -3.74 -0.46 12.62
CA GLN A 397 -4.31 -1.75 12.23
C GLN A 397 -3.25 -2.61 11.52
N CYS A 398 -3.48 -3.92 11.43
CA CYS A 398 -2.60 -4.81 10.67
C CYS A 398 -3.18 -5.18 9.29
N HIS A 399 -2.32 -5.26 8.28
CA HIS A 399 -2.60 -5.84 6.97
C HIS A 399 -1.58 -6.93 6.69
N GLY A 400 -2.01 -8.18 6.47
CA GLY A 400 -1.08 -9.28 6.16
C GLY A 400 0.01 -9.48 7.23
N LYS A 401 -0.34 -9.35 8.52
CA LYS A 401 0.59 -9.43 9.67
C LYS A 401 1.66 -8.34 9.74
N ILE A 402 1.49 -7.24 8.99
CA ILE A 402 2.31 -6.04 9.10
C ILE A 402 1.46 -4.94 9.74
N ILE A 403 2.03 -4.19 10.68
CA ILE A 403 1.36 -3.10 11.38
C ILE A 403 1.48 -1.82 10.56
N TYR A 404 0.35 -1.14 10.38
CA TYR A 404 0.26 0.14 9.68
C TYR A 404 -0.33 1.21 10.58
N MET A 405 0.21 2.41 10.46
CA MET A 405 -0.37 3.65 10.94
C MET A 405 -1.07 4.35 9.78
N HIS A 406 -2.37 4.56 9.94
CA HIS A 406 -3.25 5.18 8.95
C HIS A 406 -3.54 6.61 9.39
N SER A 407 -3.20 7.60 8.57
CA SER A 407 -3.58 8.99 8.80
C SER A 407 -5.03 9.20 8.36
N VAL A 408 -5.85 9.82 9.20
CA VAL A 408 -7.27 10.08 8.95
C VAL A 408 -7.46 11.53 8.51
N ALA A 409 -8.33 11.75 7.53
CA ALA A 409 -8.66 13.08 7.03
C ALA A 409 -9.24 13.97 8.15
N LEU A 410 -8.55 15.08 8.41
CA LEU A 410 -8.88 16.01 9.50
C LEU A 410 -9.84 17.11 9.04
N GLY A 411 -11.02 16.79 8.53
CA GLY A 411 -12.00 17.81 8.16
C GLY A 411 -13.32 17.26 7.67
N THR A 412 -14.29 18.14 7.41
CA THR A 412 -15.51 17.75 6.70
C THR A 412 -15.13 17.26 5.32
N SER A 413 -15.53 16.02 5.00
CA SER A 413 -15.33 15.49 3.67
C SER A 413 -16.02 16.42 2.66
N PRO A 414 -15.34 16.88 1.61
CA PRO A 414 -16.01 17.60 0.52
C PRO A 414 -17.16 16.75 -0.05
N VAL A 415 -17.09 15.42 0.11
CA VAL A 415 -18.12 14.47 -0.30
C VAL A 415 -19.39 14.57 0.54
N SER A 416 -19.31 14.86 1.85
CA SER A 416 -20.52 15.08 2.66
C SER A 416 -21.25 16.35 2.24
N LEU A 417 -20.53 17.32 1.66
CA LEU A 417 -21.09 18.52 1.04
C LEU A 417 -21.56 18.30 -0.42
N LEU A 418 -21.26 17.15 -1.03
CA LEU A 418 -21.77 16.74 -2.36
C LEU A 418 -23.11 15.98 -2.28
N PHE A 419 -23.57 15.62 -1.07
CA PHE A 419 -24.90 15.04 -0.86
C PHE A 419 -26.01 16.02 -0.40
N PRO A 420 -26.08 17.30 -0.81
CA PRO A 420 -27.35 18.01 -0.78
C PRO A 420 -28.30 17.36 -1.80
N SER A 421 -29.53 17.05 -1.38
CA SER A 421 -30.69 16.96 -2.28
C SER A 421 -30.93 15.72 -3.16
N HIS A 422 -30.11 14.66 -3.15
CA HIS A 422 -30.44 13.45 -3.96
C HIS A 422 -31.44 12.50 -3.28
N ARG A 423 -31.67 12.65 -1.97
CA ARG A 423 -32.77 11.95 -1.27
C ARG A 423 -34.15 12.37 -1.78
N SER A 424 -34.28 13.52 -2.44
CA SER A 424 -35.52 14.02 -3.02
C SER A 424 -35.90 13.31 -4.33
N ALA A 425 -34.92 12.97 -5.18
CA ALA A 425 -35.17 12.26 -6.44
C ALA A 425 -35.48 10.76 -6.24
N ALA A 426 -34.98 10.17 -5.14
CA ALA A 426 -35.11 8.74 -4.86
C ALA A 426 -36.37 8.35 -4.05
N ARG A 427 -37.27 9.29 -3.72
CA ARG A 427 -38.32 9.07 -2.70
C ARG A 427 -39.74 8.82 -3.20
N HIS A 428 -40.00 8.65 -4.49
CA HIS A 428 -41.33 8.29 -4.95
C HIS A 428 -41.28 7.12 -5.94
N GLY A 429 -41.60 5.90 -5.47
CA GLY A 429 -42.07 4.80 -6.33
C GLY A 429 -41.05 4.02 -7.18
N ASN A 430 -39.74 4.19 -6.98
CA ASN A 430 -38.76 3.50 -7.84
C ASN A 430 -38.53 2.03 -7.43
N ASN A 431 -39.00 1.10 -8.27
CA ASN A 431 -38.84 -0.35 -8.11
C ASN A 431 -37.46 -0.86 -8.57
N TYR A 432 -36.36 -0.36 -8.00
CA TYR A 432 -35.00 -0.79 -8.39
C TYR A 432 -34.69 -2.24 -8.02
N ARG A 433 -33.91 -2.93 -8.86
CA ARG A 433 -33.44 -4.31 -8.65
C ARG A 433 -32.23 -4.41 -7.70
N VAL A 434 -32.36 -3.80 -6.51
CA VAL A 434 -31.25 -3.69 -5.54
C VAL A 434 -30.74 -5.06 -5.07
N LYS A 435 -31.64 -6.02 -4.80
CA LYS A 435 -31.26 -7.37 -4.35
C LYS A 435 -30.43 -8.10 -5.42
N ASP A 436 -30.85 -8.03 -6.67
CA ASP A 436 -30.14 -8.64 -7.80
C ASP A 436 -28.79 -7.98 -8.02
N PHE A 437 -28.70 -6.65 -7.89
CA PHE A 437 -27.44 -5.93 -8.00
C PHE A 437 -26.47 -6.27 -6.85
N VAL A 438 -26.95 -6.41 -5.61
CA VAL A 438 -26.13 -6.89 -4.49
C VAL A 438 -25.62 -8.31 -4.74
N HIS A 439 -26.46 -9.19 -5.29
CA HIS A 439 -26.04 -10.54 -5.69
C HIS A 439 -24.98 -10.49 -6.80
N PHE A 440 -25.20 -9.68 -7.83
CA PHE A 440 -24.22 -9.43 -8.90
C PHE A 440 -22.87 -8.99 -8.31
N CYS A 441 -22.85 -7.97 -7.44
CA CYS A 441 -21.62 -7.51 -6.78
C CYS A 441 -20.89 -8.62 -6.02
N LYS A 442 -21.62 -9.48 -5.30
CA LYS A 442 -21.02 -10.63 -4.60
C LYS A 442 -20.36 -11.60 -5.57
N THR A 443 -21.04 -11.94 -6.67
CA THR A 443 -20.49 -12.85 -7.70
C THR A 443 -19.35 -12.24 -8.53
N ALA A 444 -19.28 -10.91 -8.59
CA ALA A 444 -18.26 -10.16 -9.30
C ALA A 444 -17.08 -9.71 -8.40
N THR A 445 -17.00 -10.22 -7.16
CA THR A 445 -15.94 -9.85 -6.22
C THR A 445 -14.58 -10.28 -6.77
N LEU A 446 -13.64 -9.34 -6.85
CA LEU A 446 -12.28 -9.63 -7.25
C LEU A 446 -11.58 -10.44 -6.16
N THR A 447 -10.97 -11.55 -6.55
CA THR A 447 -10.08 -12.32 -5.70
C THR A 447 -8.64 -12.06 -6.14
N PRO A 448 -7.68 -11.87 -5.21
CA PRO A 448 -6.27 -11.83 -5.58
C PRO A 448 -5.92 -13.12 -6.32
N ALA A 449 -5.39 -13.01 -7.53
CA ALA A 449 -4.84 -14.17 -8.22
C ALA A 449 -3.72 -14.75 -7.34
N GLY A 450 -3.79 -16.04 -7.00
CA GLY A 450 -2.69 -16.68 -6.28
C GLY A 450 -1.38 -16.54 -7.06
N SER A 451 -0.23 -16.57 -6.40
CA SER A 451 1.10 -16.32 -6.99
C SER A 451 1.31 -17.00 -8.36
N ARG A 452 0.85 -18.25 -8.50
CA ARG A 452 0.98 -19.07 -9.72
C ARG A 452 0.04 -18.69 -10.87
N VAL A 453 -1.10 -18.07 -10.57
CA VAL A 453 -2.06 -17.57 -11.57
C VAL A 453 -1.67 -16.15 -11.95
N ALA A 454 -1.25 -15.32 -10.99
CA ALA A 454 -0.75 -13.97 -11.23
C ALA A 454 0.44 -13.95 -12.20
N GLU A 455 1.38 -14.89 -12.10
CA GLU A 455 2.51 -15.03 -13.04
C GLU A 455 2.11 -15.46 -14.46
N ARG A 456 1.02 -16.23 -14.62
CA ARG A 456 0.45 -16.54 -15.94
C ARG A 456 -0.35 -15.37 -16.50
N CYS A 457 -0.97 -14.58 -15.63
CA CYS A 457 -1.71 -13.38 -15.99
C CYS A 457 -0.80 -12.21 -16.33
N SER A 458 0.40 -12.11 -15.75
CA SER A 458 1.29 -10.95 -15.92
C SER A 458 2.07 -10.90 -17.24
N ASN A 459 1.81 -11.84 -18.15
CA ASN A 459 2.30 -11.80 -19.53
C ASN A 459 1.15 -11.74 -20.54
N ASN A 460 -0.09 -11.87 -20.07
CA ASN A 460 -1.29 -11.89 -20.89
C ASN A 460 -2.27 -10.88 -20.27
N GLU A 461 -2.26 -9.65 -20.81
CA GLU A 461 -3.30 -8.63 -20.63
C GLU A 461 -4.73 -9.23 -20.75
N GLU A 462 -4.87 -10.38 -21.40
CA GLU A 462 -6.08 -11.19 -21.53
C GLU A 462 -6.82 -11.46 -20.22
N ASN A 463 -6.18 -11.66 -19.06
CA ASN A 463 -6.91 -12.07 -17.84
C ASN A 463 -7.61 -10.90 -17.11
N GLN A 464 -6.96 -9.73 -17.03
CA GLN A 464 -7.61 -8.51 -16.52
C GLN A 464 -8.68 -8.04 -17.51
N ASN A 465 -8.41 -8.19 -18.81
CA ASN A 465 -9.39 -8.00 -19.86
C ASN A 465 -10.55 -9.01 -19.75
N GLU A 466 -10.32 -10.26 -19.35
CA GLU A 466 -11.37 -11.30 -19.27
C GLU A 466 -12.42 -10.96 -18.21
N ARG A 467 -12.00 -10.53 -17.01
CA ARG A 467 -12.94 -10.09 -15.97
C ARG A 467 -13.68 -8.81 -16.34
N GLN A 468 -13.01 -7.86 -17.00
CA GLN A 468 -13.68 -6.66 -17.53
C GLN A 468 -14.68 -7.02 -18.63
N MET A 469 -14.32 -7.94 -19.54
CA MET A 469 -15.20 -8.46 -20.58
C MET A 469 -16.37 -9.23 -19.98
N GLU A 470 -16.17 -10.00 -18.90
CA GLU A 470 -17.24 -10.68 -18.16
C GLU A 470 -18.23 -9.66 -17.59
N LEU A 471 -17.74 -8.62 -16.91
CA LEU A 471 -18.58 -7.54 -16.40
C LEU A 471 -19.36 -6.86 -17.53
N LYS A 472 -18.71 -6.58 -18.67
CA LYS A 472 -19.36 -6.00 -19.85
C LYS A 472 -20.46 -6.91 -20.39
N ARG A 473 -20.21 -8.20 -20.56
CA ARG A 473 -21.22 -9.18 -21.00
C ARG A 473 -22.44 -9.20 -20.08
N ARG A 474 -22.20 -9.25 -18.76
CA ARG A 474 -23.26 -9.31 -17.74
C ARG A 474 -24.04 -8.00 -17.60
N THR A 475 -23.47 -6.86 -17.99
CA THR A 475 -24.09 -5.53 -17.84
C THR A 475 -24.62 -4.93 -19.14
N ASN A 476 -24.29 -5.49 -20.31
CA ASN A 476 -24.84 -5.07 -21.60
C ASN A 476 -26.37 -5.16 -21.66
N PHE A 477 -26.97 -6.11 -20.94
CA PHE A 477 -28.41 -6.20 -20.72
C PHE A 477 -28.70 -6.30 -19.21
N TRP A 478 -28.82 -5.15 -18.54
CA TRP A 478 -29.08 -5.08 -17.10
C TRP A 478 -30.14 -4.01 -16.77
N PRO A 479 -31.44 -4.35 -16.90
CA PRO A 479 -32.52 -3.43 -16.56
C PRO A 479 -32.43 -3.03 -15.08
N LEU A 480 -32.55 -1.73 -14.82
CA LEU A 480 -32.29 -1.12 -13.51
C LEU A 480 -33.50 -1.27 -12.58
N THR A 481 -34.71 -1.22 -13.15
CA THR A 481 -35.96 -1.39 -12.42
C THR A 481 -36.64 -2.71 -12.74
N ILE A 482 -37.47 -3.19 -11.82
CA ILE A 482 -38.22 -4.45 -11.95
C ILE A 482 -39.14 -4.37 -13.20
N GLY A 483 -39.72 -3.21 -13.48
CA GLY A 483 -40.64 -3.02 -14.61
C GLY A 483 -39.99 -2.80 -15.98
N GLU A 484 -38.68 -2.83 -16.11
CA GLU A 484 -38.04 -2.62 -17.42
C GLU A 484 -37.96 -3.90 -18.26
N SER A 485 -38.06 -5.08 -17.63
CA SER A 485 -37.93 -6.36 -18.33
C SER A 485 -38.75 -7.48 -17.68
N SER A 486 -39.44 -8.23 -18.53
CA SER A 486 -40.27 -9.37 -18.12
C SER A 486 -39.45 -10.60 -17.73
N ILE A 487 -38.26 -10.79 -18.31
CA ILE A 487 -37.43 -11.99 -18.05
C ILE A 487 -36.91 -12.01 -16.61
N PHE A 488 -36.62 -10.84 -16.05
CA PHE A 488 -36.17 -10.70 -14.66
C PHE A 488 -37.33 -10.57 -13.68
N THR A 489 -38.48 -10.05 -14.11
CA THR A 489 -39.71 -10.07 -13.27
C THR A 489 -40.19 -11.50 -13.04
N ASN A 490 -40.09 -12.35 -14.07
CA ASN A 490 -40.46 -13.76 -14.02
C ASN A 490 -39.21 -14.66 -13.91
N SER A 491 -38.24 -14.27 -13.09
CA SER A 491 -36.94 -14.95 -13.02
C SER A 491 -37.06 -16.45 -12.75
N THR A 492 -38.02 -16.89 -11.93
CA THR A 492 -38.22 -18.32 -11.61
C THR A 492 -38.49 -19.17 -12.85
N PHE A 493 -39.21 -18.64 -13.84
CA PHE A 493 -39.53 -19.36 -15.08
C PHE A 493 -38.32 -19.38 -16.03
N PHE A 494 -37.63 -18.23 -16.15
CA PHE A 494 -36.47 -18.10 -17.02
C PHE A 494 -35.15 -18.53 -16.37
N GLU A 495 -35.17 -19.02 -15.12
CA GLU A 495 -33.98 -19.35 -14.33
C GLU A 495 -32.98 -20.28 -15.03
N PRO A 496 -33.41 -21.33 -15.78
CA PRO A 496 -32.47 -22.16 -16.55
C PRO A 496 -31.68 -21.36 -17.58
N ILE A 497 -32.29 -20.36 -18.23
CA ILE A 497 -31.64 -19.50 -19.22
C ILE A 497 -30.77 -18.45 -18.51
N LEU A 498 -31.31 -17.81 -17.47
CA LEU A 498 -30.64 -16.73 -16.74
C LEU A 498 -29.36 -17.21 -16.03
N SER A 499 -29.43 -18.35 -15.34
CA SER A 499 -28.29 -18.90 -14.59
C SER A 499 -27.23 -19.52 -15.48
N THR A 500 -27.64 -20.14 -16.61
CA THR A 500 -26.71 -20.91 -17.42
C THR A 500 -25.99 -20.09 -18.48
N ALA A 501 -26.60 -19.01 -18.99
CA ALA A 501 -25.93 -18.06 -19.88
C ALA A 501 -24.69 -17.42 -19.24
N LEU A 502 -24.63 -17.37 -17.91
CA LEU A 502 -23.51 -16.81 -17.15
C LEU A 502 -22.30 -17.77 -17.04
N LYS A 503 -22.44 -19.04 -17.42
CA LYS A 503 -21.36 -20.04 -17.32
C LYS A 503 -20.43 -19.94 -18.53
N PRO A 504 -19.14 -20.27 -18.37
CA PRO A 504 -18.18 -20.25 -19.48
C PRO A 504 -18.52 -21.27 -20.57
N ASP A 505 -19.15 -22.39 -20.19
CA ASP A 505 -19.64 -23.40 -21.14
C ASP A 505 -20.99 -23.96 -20.69
N LEU A 506 -21.79 -24.38 -21.67
CA LEU A 506 -23.16 -24.87 -21.53
C LEU A 506 -23.19 -26.36 -21.89
N THR A 507 -23.51 -27.22 -20.92
CA THR A 507 -23.58 -28.67 -21.18
C THR A 507 -24.85 -29.04 -21.94
N ASP A 508 -24.86 -30.19 -22.64
CA ASP A 508 -26.01 -30.63 -23.43
C ASP A 508 -27.28 -30.81 -22.57
N LYS A 509 -27.12 -31.26 -21.32
CA LYS A 509 -28.23 -31.35 -20.36
C LYS A 509 -28.82 -29.97 -20.04
N GLN A 510 -27.95 -28.98 -19.81
CA GLN A 510 -28.40 -27.62 -19.52
C GLN A 510 -29.02 -26.94 -20.74
N LEU A 511 -28.49 -27.20 -21.94
CA LEU A 511 -29.09 -26.77 -23.19
C LEU A 511 -30.50 -27.34 -23.35
N ALA A 512 -30.68 -28.65 -23.08
CA ALA A 512 -31.99 -29.28 -23.12
C ALA A 512 -32.98 -28.67 -22.12
N ASP A 513 -32.53 -28.28 -20.93
CA ASP A 513 -33.37 -27.59 -19.95
C ASP A 513 -33.75 -26.17 -20.41
N CYS A 514 -32.84 -25.45 -21.05
CA CYS A 514 -33.15 -24.16 -21.70
C CYS A 514 -34.15 -24.33 -22.85
N GLN A 515 -34.00 -25.38 -23.67
CA GLN A 515 -34.93 -25.70 -24.77
C GLN A 515 -36.35 -26.02 -24.28
N LYS A 516 -36.49 -26.67 -23.12
CA LYS A 516 -37.80 -26.87 -22.48
C LYS A 516 -38.46 -25.54 -22.12
N VAL A 517 -37.72 -24.59 -21.55
CA VAL A 517 -38.27 -23.26 -21.21
C VAL A 517 -38.71 -22.51 -22.47
N VAL A 518 -37.88 -22.52 -23.52
CA VAL A 518 -38.20 -21.86 -24.80
C VAL A 518 -39.42 -22.48 -25.48
N SER A 519 -39.54 -23.80 -25.49
CA SER A 519 -40.71 -24.47 -26.08
C SER A 519 -41.99 -24.25 -25.26
N LEU A 520 -41.90 -24.27 -23.92
CA LEU A 520 -43.03 -23.92 -23.05
C LEU A 520 -43.49 -22.48 -23.30
N PHE A 521 -42.57 -21.53 -23.41
CA PHE A 521 -42.91 -20.14 -23.68
C PHE A 521 -43.51 -19.94 -25.08
N SER A 522 -42.96 -20.61 -26.10
CA SER A 522 -43.50 -20.59 -27.47
C SER A 522 -44.91 -21.18 -27.55
N ASN A 523 -45.19 -22.26 -26.82
CA ASN A 523 -46.52 -22.87 -26.76
C ASN A 523 -47.53 -21.94 -26.07
N SER A 524 -47.11 -21.20 -25.03
CA SER A 524 -47.97 -20.20 -24.37
C SER A 524 -48.29 -19.02 -25.28
N TYR A 525 -47.35 -18.60 -26.12
CA TYR A 525 -47.57 -17.58 -27.16
C TYR A 525 -48.63 -18.03 -28.18
N GLU A 526 -48.50 -19.24 -28.72
CA GLU A 526 -49.44 -19.78 -29.72
C GLU A 526 -50.87 -19.93 -29.17
N LYS A 527 -51.01 -20.20 -27.88
CA LYS A 527 -52.32 -20.32 -27.20
C LYS A 527 -52.92 -18.99 -26.77
N ARG A 528 -52.20 -17.87 -26.95
CA ARG A 528 -52.56 -16.52 -26.45
C ARG A 528 -52.95 -16.49 -24.96
N ASP A 529 -52.42 -17.39 -24.14
CA ASP A 529 -52.71 -17.46 -22.70
C ASP A 529 -51.71 -16.59 -21.91
N GLY A 530 -52.08 -15.32 -21.72
CA GLY A 530 -51.26 -14.32 -21.01
C GLY A 530 -51.41 -14.32 -19.49
N SER A 531 -52.35 -15.11 -18.95
CA SER A 531 -52.87 -15.00 -17.58
C SER A 531 -51.84 -15.30 -16.48
N GLN A 532 -50.75 -15.99 -16.81
CA GLN A 532 -49.74 -16.46 -15.85
C GLN A 532 -48.34 -15.84 -16.04
N TRP A 533 -48.10 -15.03 -17.08
CA TRP A 533 -46.73 -14.89 -17.59
C TRP A 533 -46.17 -13.47 -17.69
N ILE A 534 -46.95 -12.40 -17.44
CA ILE A 534 -46.46 -11.03 -17.61
C ILE A 534 -46.97 -10.11 -16.49
N GLN A 535 -46.32 -10.16 -15.32
CA GLN A 535 -46.58 -9.22 -14.22
C GLN A 535 -45.68 -7.98 -14.30
N CYS A 536 -45.42 -7.47 -15.50
CA CYS A 536 -44.67 -6.23 -15.65
C CYS A 536 -45.63 -5.05 -15.50
N SER A 537 -45.63 -4.40 -14.33
CA SER A 537 -46.61 -3.36 -13.98
C SER A 537 -46.58 -2.13 -14.91
N SER A 538 -45.43 -1.88 -15.52
CA SER A 538 -45.19 -0.84 -16.54
C SER A 538 -45.73 -1.20 -17.93
N TRP A 539 -46.03 -2.47 -18.19
CA TRP A 539 -46.47 -2.98 -19.49
C TRP A 539 -47.97 -3.29 -19.51
N LYS A 540 -48.71 -2.93 -18.44
CA LYS A 540 -50.15 -3.14 -18.33
C LYS A 540 -50.98 -2.52 -19.46
N ALA A 541 -50.45 -1.51 -20.14
CA ALA A 541 -51.10 -0.85 -21.27
C ALA A 541 -50.83 -1.52 -22.63
N LEU A 542 -49.88 -2.46 -22.69
CA LEU A 542 -49.52 -3.18 -23.91
C LEU A 542 -50.47 -4.35 -24.14
N SER A 543 -50.72 -4.69 -25.41
CA SER A 543 -51.47 -5.89 -25.76
C SER A 543 -50.70 -7.15 -25.34
N THR A 544 -51.41 -8.27 -25.12
CA THR A 544 -50.77 -9.56 -24.79
C THR A 544 -49.70 -9.92 -25.81
N GLU A 545 -49.94 -9.64 -27.09
CA GLU A 545 -49.03 -9.95 -28.18
C GLU A 545 -47.77 -9.06 -28.19
N GLU A 546 -47.94 -7.77 -27.92
CA GLU A 546 -46.82 -6.82 -27.75
C GLU A 546 -45.94 -7.21 -26.56
N GLN A 547 -46.56 -7.66 -25.46
CA GLN A 547 -45.82 -8.11 -24.28
C GLN A 547 -45.00 -9.39 -24.56
N PHE A 548 -45.53 -10.33 -25.34
CA PHE A 548 -44.78 -11.51 -25.80
C PHE A 548 -43.63 -11.11 -26.74
N SER A 549 -43.90 -10.25 -27.73
CA SER A 549 -42.89 -9.74 -28.67
C SER A 549 -41.73 -9.06 -27.94
N LYS A 550 -42.04 -8.23 -26.94
CA LYS A 550 -41.05 -7.55 -26.11
C LYS A 550 -40.25 -8.52 -25.24
N THR A 551 -40.90 -9.55 -24.67
CA THR A 551 -40.21 -10.60 -23.91
C THR A 551 -39.25 -11.41 -24.78
N TRP A 552 -39.61 -11.71 -26.03
CA TRP A 552 -38.71 -12.34 -26.99
C TRP A 552 -37.52 -11.45 -27.34
N SER A 553 -37.74 -10.15 -27.50
CA SER A 553 -36.66 -9.17 -27.71
C SER A 553 -35.69 -9.11 -26.52
N ASP A 554 -36.21 -9.14 -25.28
CA ASP A 554 -35.39 -9.17 -24.06
C ASP A 554 -34.53 -10.45 -24.00
N LEU A 555 -35.10 -11.62 -24.31
CA LEU A 555 -34.38 -12.90 -24.35
C LEU A 555 -33.32 -12.93 -25.45
N GLU A 556 -33.63 -12.41 -26.63
CA GLU A 556 -32.70 -12.31 -27.76
C GLU A 556 -31.50 -11.44 -27.38
N GLN A 557 -31.75 -10.24 -26.83
CA GLN A 557 -30.69 -9.33 -26.41
C GLN A 557 -29.86 -9.88 -25.23
N TYR A 558 -30.50 -10.54 -24.26
CA TYR A 558 -29.80 -11.18 -23.15
C TYR A 558 -28.86 -12.28 -23.65
N THR A 559 -29.35 -13.21 -24.47
CA THR A 559 -28.57 -14.36 -24.95
C THR A 559 -27.49 -14.00 -25.98
N PHE A 560 -27.71 -12.95 -26.79
CA PHE A 560 -26.72 -12.45 -27.73
C PHE A 560 -25.39 -12.08 -27.05
N ASN A 561 -25.45 -11.52 -25.84
CA ASN A 561 -24.24 -11.14 -25.07
C ASN A 561 -23.34 -12.33 -24.70
N HIS A 562 -23.84 -13.56 -24.80
CA HIS A 562 -23.17 -14.80 -24.41
C HIS A 562 -22.88 -15.74 -25.60
N VAL A 563 -23.23 -15.34 -26.83
CA VAL A 563 -23.17 -16.20 -28.03
C VAL A 563 -21.76 -16.69 -28.39
N HIS A 564 -20.74 -15.96 -27.93
CA HIS A 564 -19.33 -16.25 -28.22
C HIS A 564 -18.69 -17.24 -27.24
N LEU A 565 -19.35 -17.58 -26.13
CA LEU A 565 -18.76 -18.40 -25.06
C LEU A 565 -18.62 -19.87 -25.47
N SER A 566 -19.67 -20.46 -26.06
CA SER A 566 -19.61 -21.83 -26.57
C SER A 566 -20.58 -22.09 -27.71
N LYS A 567 -20.39 -23.23 -28.41
CA LYS A 567 -21.28 -23.65 -29.50
C LYS A 567 -22.73 -23.81 -29.02
N ASN A 568 -22.91 -24.32 -27.81
CA ASN A 568 -24.22 -24.53 -27.20
C ASN A 568 -24.90 -23.20 -26.85
N HIS A 569 -24.15 -22.16 -26.45
CA HIS A 569 -24.70 -20.80 -26.31
C HIS A 569 -25.19 -20.23 -27.64
N ARG A 570 -24.46 -20.46 -28.73
CA ARG A 570 -24.89 -20.07 -30.08
C ARG A 570 -26.18 -20.77 -30.49
N GLN A 571 -26.27 -22.09 -30.28
CA GLN A 571 -27.50 -22.85 -30.57
C GLN A 571 -28.72 -22.35 -29.78
N LEU A 572 -28.54 -22.03 -28.49
CA LEU A 572 -29.61 -21.46 -27.67
C LEU A 572 -30.08 -20.11 -28.20
N HIS A 573 -29.14 -19.23 -28.57
CA HIS A 573 -29.48 -17.92 -29.14
C HIS A 573 -30.19 -18.03 -30.50
N ASP A 574 -29.69 -18.87 -31.40
CA ASP A 574 -30.29 -19.06 -32.73
C ASP A 574 -31.74 -19.55 -32.64
N MET A 575 -32.02 -20.46 -31.69
CA MET A 575 -33.38 -20.93 -31.40
C MET A 575 -34.28 -19.77 -30.92
N ILE A 576 -33.84 -18.99 -29.94
CA ILE A 576 -34.61 -17.84 -29.42
C ILE A 576 -34.84 -16.80 -30.52
N ALA A 577 -33.83 -16.49 -31.33
CA ALA A 577 -33.94 -15.56 -32.45
C ALA A 577 -34.93 -16.05 -33.52
N SER A 578 -34.99 -17.37 -33.78
CA SER A 578 -36.00 -17.95 -34.67
C SER A 578 -37.42 -17.77 -34.15
N CYS A 579 -37.65 -17.99 -32.85
CA CYS A 579 -38.93 -17.79 -32.19
C CYS A 579 -39.34 -16.31 -32.17
N ALA A 580 -38.41 -15.41 -31.89
CA ALA A 580 -38.62 -13.96 -31.92
C ALA A 580 -39.02 -13.46 -33.32
N LYS A 581 -38.38 -13.95 -34.38
CA LYS A 581 -38.75 -13.63 -35.77
C LYS A 581 -40.15 -14.13 -36.12
N LYS A 582 -40.54 -15.33 -35.67
CA LYS A 582 -41.90 -15.88 -35.88
C LYS A 582 -42.94 -14.97 -35.23
N ALA A 583 -42.69 -14.50 -34.01
CA ALA A 583 -43.60 -13.61 -33.27
C ALA A 583 -43.73 -12.19 -33.89
N LYS A 584 -42.70 -11.69 -34.59
CA LYS A 584 -42.79 -10.40 -35.30
C LYS A 584 -43.64 -10.47 -36.56
N ARG A 585 -43.54 -11.56 -37.33
CA ARG A 585 -44.29 -11.74 -38.59
C ARG A 585 -45.80 -11.85 -38.36
N THR A 586 -46.23 -12.52 -37.31
CA THR A 586 -47.65 -12.62 -36.94
C THR A 586 -48.27 -11.27 -36.57
N ASN A 587 -47.50 -10.36 -35.94
CA ASN A 587 -47.97 -9.00 -35.64
C ASN A 587 -48.12 -8.11 -36.89
N GLU A 588 -47.27 -8.31 -37.91
CA GLU A 588 -47.33 -7.53 -39.16
C GLU A 588 -48.52 -7.97 -40.05
N GLU A 589 -48.91 -9.24 -39.99
CA GLU A 589 -50.07 -9.78 -40.72
C GLU A 589 -51.41 -9.40 -40.07
N ASP A 590 -51.51 -9.32 -38.74
CA ASP A 590 -52.73 -8.90 -38.01
C ASP A 590 -52.94 -7.36 -38.00
N GLY A 591 -51.94 -6.55 -38.41
CA GLY A 591 -52.00 -5.09 -38.42
C GLY A 591 -52.57 -4.44 -39.70
N MET A 592 -52.97 -5.24 -40.70
CA MET A 592 -53.49 -4.75 -41.97
C MET A 592 -55.03 -4.85 -42.03
N GLU A 593 -55.74 -4.15 -41.14
CA GLU A 593 -57.17 -3.87 -41.32
C GLU A 593 -57.38 -2.65 -42.22
N VAL A 594 -58.18 -2.86 -43.27
CA VAL A 594 -58.56 -1.88 -44.29
C VAL A 594 -59.32 -0.72 -43.66
N VAL A 595 -58.69 0.45 -43.55
CA VAL A 595 -59.39 1.70 -43.26
C VAL A 595 -59.98 2.23 -44.56
N ASP A 596 -61.28 1.99 -44.75
CA ASP A 596 -62.10 2.64 -45.77
C ASP A 596 -62.18 4.14 -45.47
N VAL A 597 -61.48 4.95 -46.27
CA VAL A 597 -61.53 6.41 -46.21
C VAL A 597 -62.71 6.88 -47.06
N LYS A 598 -63.79 7.32 -46.40
CA LYS A 598 -64.76 8.23 -47.02
C LYS A 598 -64.25 9.66 -46.88
N GLU A 599 -63.94 10.28 -48.01
CA GLU A 599 -63.74 11.71 -48.16
C GLU A 599 -65.05 12.45 -47.84
N GLU A 600 -64.97 13.45 -46.96
CA GLU A 600 -65.96 14.54 -46.93
C GLU A 600 -65.23 15.88 -46.83
N GLU A 601 -65.68 16.79 -47.69
CA GLU A 601 -65.05 18.03 -48.07
C GLU A 601 -65.14 19.14 -47.01
N THR A 602 -64.23 20.08 -47.20
CA THR A 602 -63.91 21.30 -46.46
C THR A 602 -65.03 22.30 -46.22
N SER A 603 -64.99 22.99 -45.07
CA SER A 603 -65.02 24.47 -45.02
C SER A 603 -64.59 25.01 -43.63
N PRO A 604 -63.72 26.04 -43.54
CA PRO A 604 -63.47 26.76 -42.29
C PRO A 604 -64.13 28.15 -42.30
N VAL A 605 -64.84 28.48 -41.22
CA VAL A 605 -65.34 29.83 -40.93
C VAL A 605 -64.33 30.59 -40.07
N THR A 606 -64.22 31.87 -40.39
CA THR A 606 -63.24 32.89 -40.01
C THR A 606 -63.36 33.49 -38.60
N ASN A 607 -62.18 33.92 -38.11
CA ASN A 607 -61.85 35.14 -37.35
C ASN A 607 -62.18 35.30 -35.86
N GLY A 608 -61.10 35.55 -35.10
CA GLY A 608 -60.98 36.79 -34.32
C GLY A 608 -60.51 36.64 -32.88
N SER A 609 -59.29 37.08 -32.56
CA SER A 609 -59.00 37.59 -31.21
C SER A 609 -57.82 38.56 -31.21
N MET A 610 -58.10 39.80 -30.81
CA MET A 610 -57.13 40.85 -30.48
C MET A 610 -57.35 41.27 -29.01
N LYS A 611 -56.29 41.12 -28.22
CA LYS A 611 -55.79 41.90 -27.06
C LYS A 611 -56.77 42.56 -26.08
N VAL A 612 -56.57 42.25 -24.78
CA VAL A 612 -56.46 43.26 -23.68
C VAL A 612 -55.38 42.82 -22.68
N THR A 613 -54.61 43.78 -22.19
CA THR A 613 -53.44 43.69 -21.31
C THR A 613 -53.74 44.30 -19.94
N VAL A 614 -53.33 43.71 -18.81
CA VAL A 614 -52.86 44.46 -17.61
C VAL A 614 -51.84 43.61 -16.80
N ASN A 615 -50.71 44.25 -16.49
CA ASN A 615 -49.56 43.82 -15.67
C ASN A 615 -49.87 43.60 -14.18
N VAL A 616 -49.21 42.62 -13.54
CA VAL A 616 -48.57 42.78 -12.21
C VAL A 616 -47.31 41.91 -12.13
N GLN A 617 -46.23 42.51 -11.64
CA GLN A 617 -44.86 42.01 -11.54
C GLN A 617 -44.68 40.77 -10.65
N THR A 618 -43.88 39.80 -11.09
CA THR A 618 -43.24 38.81 -10.20
C THR A 618 -41.76 38.63 -10.56
N LYS A 619 -40.94 38.67 -9.51
CA LYS A 619 -39.48 38.50 -9.50
C LYS A 619 -39.09 37.13 -10.10
N ARG A 620 -38.08 37.11 -10.97
CA ARG A 620 -37.42 35.90 -11.46
C ARG A 620 -36.64 35.18 -10.35
N PRO A 621 -36.81 33.88 -10.15
CA PRO A 621 -35.72 32.99 -9.77
C PRO A 621 -35.08 32.40 -11.02
N THR A 622 -33.76 32.49 -11.02
CA THR A 622 -32.77 31.93 -11.94
C THR A 622 -33.08 30.49 -12.39
N GLU A 623 -33.01 30.28 -13.69
CA GLU A 623 -33.03 28.98 -14.37
C GLU A 623 -32.00 28.04 -13.74
N ALA A 624 -32.48 27.01 -13.03
CA ALA A 624 -31.69 25.83 -12.75
C ALA A 624 -31.71 24.97 -14.02
N VAL A 625 -30.54 24.76 -14.60
CA VAL A 625 -30.30 23.89 -15.75
C VAL A 625 -30.72 22.46 -15.41
N THR A 626 -31.97 22.10 -15.70
CA THR A 626 -32.46 20.72 -15.69
C THR A 626 -32.42 20.17 -17.11
N ASN A 627 -31.21 19.90 -17.61
CA ASN A 627 -31.02 19.06 -18.79
C ASN A 627 -30.42 17.73 -18.32
N PHE A 628 -31.27 16.82 -17.83
CA PHE A 628 -30.95 15.39 -17.86
C PHE A 628 -31.29 14.91 -19.26
N GLU A 629 -30.31 14.93 -20.16
CA GLU A 629 -30.44 14.25 -21.45
C GLU A 629 -30.66 12.76 -21.19
N SER A 630 -31.62 12.17 -21.90
CA SER A 630 -31.85 10.73 -21.89
C SER A 630 -30.54 10.00 -22.15
N LEU A 631 -30.23 8.98 -21.35
CA LEU A 631 -29.10 8.08 -21.56
C LEU A 631 -29.32 7.28 -22.85
N ASN A 632 -29.06 7.91 -24.00
CA ASN A 632 -29.12 7.30 -25.32
C ASN A 632 -28.01 6.25 -25.46
N GLY A 633 -28.22 5.05 -24.94
CA GLY A 633 -27.32 3.92 -25.08
C GLY A 633 -25.98 4.02 -24.32
N GLN A 634 -25.82 5.00 -23.42
CA GLN A 634 -24.66 5.08 -22.54
C GLN A 634 -24.83 4.14 -21.35
N THR A 635 -23.86 3.25 -21.15
CA THR A 635 -23.83 2.38 -19.97
C THR A 635 -23.66 3.21 -18.71
N VAL A 636 -24.21 2.74 -17.59
CA VAL A 636 -24.02 3.38 -16.26
C VAL A 636 -22.55 3.61 -15.97
N LEU A 637 -21.67 2.70 -16.39
CA LEU A 637 -20.22 2.84 -16.29
C LEU A 637 -19.71 4.05 -17.10
N SER A 638 -20.12 4.22 -18.35
CA SER A 638 -19.71 5.36 -19.19
C SER A 638 -20.22 6.71 -18.67
N TYR A 639 -21.42 6.75 -18.10
CA TYR A 639 -21.98 7.94 -17.48
C TYR A 639 -21.22 8.31 -16.20
N TRP A 640 -20.91 7.31 -15.37
CA TRP A 640 -20.10 7.48 -14.16
C TRP A 640 -18.68 7.93 -14.52
N ASP A 641 -18.09 7.36 -15.55
CA ASP A 641 -16.74 7.67 -16.03
C ASP A 641 -16.64 9.12 -16.53
N LYS A 642 -17.65 9.57 -17.30
CA LYS A 642 -17.72 10.92 -17.87
C LYS A 642 -18.05 12.01 -16.87
N ASN A 643 -19.02 11.78 -15.98
CA ASN A 643 -19.61 12.84 -15.14
C ASN A 643 -19.11 12.86 -13.69
N LEU A 644 -18.53 11.76 -13.20
CA LEU A 644 -18.06 11.63 -11.81
C LEU A 644 -16.58 11.28 -11.71
N TYR A 645 -16.03 10.47 -12.63
CA TYR A 645 -14.65 10.00 -12.62
C TYR A 645 -13.70 11.02 -13.29
N LYS A 646 -13.89 11.35 -14.58
CA LYS A 646 -13.04 12.30 -15.34
C LYS A 646 -12.83 13.68 -14.67
N PRO A 647 -13.88 14.38 -14.19
CA PRO A 647 -13.72 15.69 -13.56
C PRO A 647 -13.01 15.63 -12.19
N ARG A 648 -13.05 14.46 -11.54
CA ARG A 648 -12.50 14.23 -10.21
C ARG A 648 -11.04 13.81 -10.28
N TRP A 649 -10.70 12.95 -11.24
CA TRP A 649 -9.33 12.46 -11.51
C TRP A 649 -8.41 13.48 -12.17
N THR A 650 -8.93 14.42 -12.94
CA THR A 650 -8.11 15.55 -13.46
C THR A 650 -7.59 16.47 -12.36
N LYS A 651 -8.20 16.43 -11.15
CA LYS A 651 -7.76 17.18 -9.96
C LYS A 651 -7.12 16.30 -8.88
N TRP A 652 -7.20 14.98 -9.02
CA TRP A 652 -6.63 14.00 -8.09
C TRP A 652 -5.33 13.48 -8.66
N ARG A 653 -4.19 13.70 -7.99
CA ARG A 653 -2.99 12.90 -8.29
C ARG A 653 -3.21 11.53 -7.66
N ASP A 654 -3.38 10.53 -8.51
CA ASP A 654 -3.59 9.16 -8.10
C ASP A 654 -2.36 8.58 -7.38
N PHE A 655 -2.60 7.52 -6.61
CA PHE A 655 -1.55 6.74 -5.96
C PHE A 655 -0.60 6.21 -7.05
N GLU A 656 0.70 6.45 -6.88
CA GLU A 656 1.71 6.20 -7.92
C GLU A 656 1.73 4.73 -8.41
N ALA A 657 1.35 3.78 -7.54
CA ALA A 657 1.25 2.37 -7.91
C ALA A 657 0.03 2.03 -8.79
N ARG A 658 -0.98 2.90 -8.85
CA ARG A 658 -2.19 2.73 -9.65
C ARG A 658 -2.05 3.40 -11.03
N VAL A 659 -1.23 4.46 -11.12
CA VAL A 659 -0.81 5.08 -12.39
C VAL A 659 0.11 4.15 -13.21
N GLN A 660 0.83 3.23 -12.56
CA GLN A 660 1.71 2.24 -13.20
C GLN A 660 1.00 0.94 -13.65
N CYS A 661 -0.32 0.83 -13.45
CA CYS A 661 -1.11 -0.38 -13.75
C CYS A 661 -1.35 -0.67 -15.24
N SER A 662 -0.83 0.12 -16.18
CA SER A 662 -0.88 -0.23 -17.60
C SER A 662 0.22 -1.22 -18.01
N SER A 663 0.99 -1.72 -17.04
CA SER A 663 1.88 -2.87 -17.19
C SER A 663 1.48 -3.90 -16.15
N ASP A 664 1.59 -5.18 -16.51
CA ASP A 664 1.00 -6.38 -15.91
C ASP A 664 1.37 -6.71 -14.42
N ARG A 665 1.73 -5.70 -13.60
CA ARG A 665 1.93 -5.81 -12.14
C ARG A 665 1.24 -4.66 -11.41
N VAL A 666 0.24 -4.95 -10.56
CA VAL A 666 -0.04 -4.06 -9.43
C VAL A 666 1.10 -4.26 -8.43
N LYS A 667 2.10 -3.38 -8.48
CA LYS A 667 3.18 -3.32 -7.50
C LYS A 667 2.66 -2.70 -6.20
N LEU A 668 2.10 -3.50 -5.29
CA LEU A 668 2.29 -3.19 -3.88
C LEU A 668 3.73 -3.59 -3.58
N TYR A 669 4.63 -2.63 -3.79
CA TYR A 669 6.07 -2.82 -3.73
C TYR A 669 6.60 -3.56 -5.01
N VAL A 670 7.66 -3.00 -5.59
CA VAL A 670 8.24 -3.16 -6.93
C VAL A 670 9.16 -4.40 -7.10
N ASP A 671 9.55 -5.12 -6.05
CA ASP A 671 10.87 -5.77 -6.03
C ASP A 671 10.96 -7.17 -5.38
N VAL A 672 9.85 -7.74 -4.90
CA VAL A 672 9.90 -9.10 -4.31
C VAL A 672 9.95 -10.22 -5.37
N LEU A 673 9.56 -9.95 -6.63
CA LEU A 673 9.39 -11.00 -7.65
C LEU A 673 10.60 -11.23 -8.56
N SER A 674 11.56 -10.31 -8.65
CA SER A 674 12.76 -10.46 -9.49
C SER A 674 13.74 -11.52 -8.98
N LYS A 675 13.65 -11.92 -7.71
CA LYS A 675 14.51 -12.95 -7.08
C LYS A 675 14.00 -14.39 -7.20
N VAL A 676 12.70 -14.59 -7.42
CA VAL A 676 12.14 -15.94 -7.61
C VAL A 676 12.41 -16.45 -9.03
N GLU A 677 12.49 -15.54 -10.00
CA GLU A 677 12.75 -15.84 -11.42
C GLU A 677 14.21 -16.22 -11.73
N GLU A 678 15.18 -15.88 -10.87
CA GLU A 678 16.57 -16.35 -11.01
C GLU A 678 16.78 -17.76 -10.42
N GLU A 679 16.06 -18.15 -9.36
CA GLU A 679 16.17 -19.49 -8.78
C GLU A 679 15.55 -20.59 -9.66
N ILE A 680 14.55 -20.25 -10.47
CA ILE A 680 13.93 -21.22 -11.40
C ILE A 680 14.76 -21.39 -12.69
N LYS A 681 15.60 -20.40 -13.05
CA LYS A 681 16.44 -20.44 -14.28
C LYS A 681 17.73 -21.25 -14.16
N ARG A 682 18.11 -21.72 -12.96
CA ARG A 682 19.31 -22.56 -12.75
C ARG A 682 18.97 -24.02 -12.47
N GLY A 683 17.96 -24.57 -13.13
CA GLY A 683 17.73 -26.02 -13.10
C GLY A 683 19.02 -26.79 -13.40
N ASP A 684 19.53 -27.47 -12.39
CA ASP A 684 20.09 -28.83 -12.40
C ASP A 684 20.03 -29.36 -10.95
N THR A 685 18.87 -29.86 -10.53
CA THR A 685 18.49 -31.29 -10.53
C THR A 685 19.45 -32.17 -9.73
N TYR A 686 19.22 -32.33 -8.41
CA TYR A 686 19.21 -33.66 -7.74
C TYR A 686 18.88 -33.65 -6.23
N ALA A 687 18.96 -32.53 -5.50
CA ALA A 687 18.85 -32.58 -4.02
C ALA A 687 17.44 -32.30 -3.44
N LEU A 688 16.42 -32.04 -4.27
CA LEU A 688 15.02 -31.86 -3.79
C LEU A 688 14.34 -33.19 -3.42
N ASN A 689 14.92 -34.33 -3.81
CA ASN A 689 14.31 -35.65 -3.58
C ASN A 689 14.64 -36.31 -2.23
N GLU A 690 15.52 -35.76 -1.38
CA GLU A 690 15.96 -36.48 -0.17
C GLU A 690 15.54 -35.89 1.19
N ARG A 691 14.89 -34.72 1.26
CA ARG A 691 14.44 -34.15 2.55
C ARG A 691 12.96 -33.82 2.67
N ILE A 692 12.15 -34.33 1.74
CA ILE A 692 10.70 -34.56 1.95
C ILE A 692 10.46 -35.92 2.65
N GLY A 693 11.52 -36.68 2.96
CA GLY A 693 11.45 -37.91 3.75
C GLY A 693 11.79 -37.70 5.23
N ARG A 694 10.93 -37.02 6.01
CA ARG A 694 10.61 -37.26 7.44
C ARG A 694 10.18 -35.97 8.15
N ARG A 695 8.89 -35.96 8.50
CA ARG A 695 8.14 -35.12 9.45
C ARG A 695 7.76 -33.72 9.02
#